data_AF-A0A2H3P7J4-F1
#
_entry.id   AF-A0A2H3P7J4-F1
#
_cell.length_a   1.000
_cell.length_b   1.000
_cell.length_c   1.000
_cell.angle_alpha   90.00
_cell.angle_beta   90.00
_cell.angle_gamma   90.00
#
_symmetry.space_group_name_H-M   'P 1'
#
loop_
_entity.id
_entity.type
_entity.pdbx_description
1 polymer ?
#
loop_
_entity_poly.entity_id
_entity_poly.type
_entity_poly.pdbx_seq_one_letter_code
_entity_poly.pdbx_strand_id
1 'polypeptide(L)'
;MSRLSTRSVIARVPVWIGIAVCLCLSVRAAASAPPEAPASDLQIDWANLQFPPSLSHVANATDSTSLVYGQVYIAGVTDAQDTPVDSVRAQVGYGPAGTSPQSDAWRWFDMRPNPGYDYTQNNDEYIGKMLPQRIGTFKYTTRWSVDGGQTWTYTDQFGPPYDEVDAGDLTVAQSSDTTPPSTPLGLNVTDVAVDEVSLTWNAIPDVDEDAFGYAVYRKAESASSFTKLTELEDLFGVSNTSYTDATAAPGTTYDYQVTALDVWLNESPASPSVQATTPAAVALTGGGAGGLNRTFSATPGASEQPIGAVRIAPGQSGATLTELVATPDAPSATGIDKAALWISADDAFDAASDTELARIDLDPQAGLPATLSFDGFTEALPNQARTLFLTVTLTEQAAGGITMFLADATALALDGGQIVTVNGTSQQSFSNLALSASDAPLPVELAGFEAQRAGSESVTLQWRTLSETNNAGFEVQRATASADGSANGPANASVETSQVETPHWDVSTGESWQTIAHLEGAGTTNEPQSYRFEDTDLPYAADRVRYRLRQIDTDGTESFSEPITVAREVTAAELLPTYPNPARGPATVRFATPERQDVRIALYDLLGRRVQTVVDTNAAGRTEAQLDVSDLASGTYFVRMQTDGFTDTQRLTVVR
;
A
#
# COMPACT_ATOMS: atom_id res chain seq x y z
N MET A 1 -26.38 -70.01 3.63
CA MET A 1 -27.52 -69.95 4.57
C MET A 1 -26.98 -69.48 5.91
N SER A 2 -26.88 -68.16 6.10
CA SER A 2 -27.89 -67.34 6.80
C SER A 2 -28.09 -67.76 8.25
N ARG A 3 -27.56 -66.97 9.19
CA ARG A 3 -28.25 -66.70 10.44
C ARG A 3 -28.27 -65.19 10.71
N LEU A 4 -29.42 -64.62 10.33
CA LEU A 4 -30.19 -63.62 11.05
C LEU A 4 -30.15 -63.89 12.58
N SER A 5 -30.29 -62.94 13.52
CA SER A 5 -30.91 -61.63 13.49
C SER A 5 -30.63 -60.85 14.79
N THR A 6 -30.55 -59.52 14.67
CA THR A 6 -31.18 -58.48 15.52
C THR A 6 -30.57 -58.07 16.88
N ARG A 7 -29.98 -56.87 16.82
CA ARG A 7 -30.01 -55.68 17.71
C ARG A 7 -30.28 -55.84 19.22
N SER A 8 -29.39 -55.25 20.02
CA SER A 8 -29.78 -54.18 20.97
C SER A 8 -28.62 -53.23 21.27
N VAL A 9 -28.98 -51.99 21.62
CA VAL A 9 -28.19 -50.76 21.72
C VAL A 9 -27.49 -50.64 23.08
N ILE A 10 -26.20 -50.26 23.11
CA ILE A 10 -25.57 -49.52 24.22
C ILE A 10 -24.58 -48.50 23.62
N ALA A 11 -24.64 -47.28 24.18
CA ALA A 11 -23.94 -46.07 23.80
C ALA A 11 -22.40 -46.19 23.74
N ARG A 12 -21.81 -45.46 22.78
CA ARG A 12 -20.38 -45.10 22.77
C ARG A 12 -20.25 -43.60 23.02
N VAL A 13 -19.53 -43.24 24.07
CA VAL A 13 -18.96 -41.91 24.30
C VAL A 13 -17.63 -41.85 23.56
N PRO A 14 -17.38 -40.85 22.70
CA PRO A 14 -16.03 -40.47 22.32
C PRO A 14 -15.58 -39.25 23.14
N VAL A 15 -14.43 -39.40 23.79
CA VAL A 15 -13.67 -38.32 24.44
C VAL A 15 -13.09 -37.44 23.34
N TRP A 16 -13.43 -36.15 23.35
CA TRP A 16 -12.79 -35.11 22.55
C TRP A 16 -11.68 -34.46 23.38
N ILE A 17 -10.44 -34.55 22.91
CA ILE A 17 -9.33 -33.71 23.37
C ILE A 17 -9.33 -32.47 22.47
N GLY A 18 -9.78 -31.35 23.01
CA GLY A 18 -9.72 -30.05 22.35
C GLY A 18 -8.32 -29.46 22.49
N ILE A 19 -7.63 -29.27 21.37
CA ILE A 19 -6.48 -28.39 21.25
C ILE A 19 -7.04 -27.00 20.94
N ALA A 20 -6.90 -26.07 21.89
CA ALA A 20 -7.22 -24.67 21.69
C ALA A 20 -6.04 -24.01 20.95
N VAL A 21 -6.23 -23.79 19.64
CA VAL A 21 -5.41 -22.84 18.87
C VAL A 21 -6.04 -21.47 19.07
N CYS A 22 -5.35 -20.59 19.79
CA CYS A 22 -5.77 -19.20 19.96
C CYS A 22 -5.34 -18.42 18.71
N LEU A 23 -6.29 -18.22 17.78
CA LEU A 23 -6.14 -17.35 16.62
C LEU A 23 -6.58 -15.94 17.04
N CYS A 24 -5.66 -15.01 17.26
CA CYS A 24 -6.01 -13.60 17.46
C CYS A 24 -6.16 -12.92 16.09
N LEU A 25 -7.42 -12.77 15.68
CA LEU A 25 -7.87 -12.00 14.54
C LEU A 25 -8.02 -10.52 14.98
N SER A 26 -7.24 -9.60 14.42
CA SER A 26 -7.36 -8.17 14.69
C SER A 26 -8.63 -7.58 14.05
N VAL A 27 -9.71 -7.51 14.83
CA VAL A 27 -10.91 -6.71 14.51
C VAL A 27 -10.70 -5.32 15.11
N ARG A 28 -10.47 -4.29 14.27
CA ARG A 28 -10.60 -2.89 14.68
C ARG A 28 -12.08 -2.56 14.85
N ALA A 29 -12.57 -2.61 16.08
CA ALA A 29 -13.78 -1.88 16.45
C ALA A 29 -13.40 -0.41 16.62
N ALA A 30 -13.97 0.47 15.80
CA ALA A 30 -13.91 1.91 16.01
C ALA A 30 -14.74 2.26 17.26
N ALA A 31 -14.09 2.26 18.42
CA ALA A 31 -14.62 2.96 19.58
C ALA A 31 -14.48 4.46 19.30
N SER A 32 -15.60 5.18 19.30
CA SER A 32 -15.60 6.65 19.38
C SER A 32 -14.71 7.06 20.55
N ALA A 33 -13.71 7.90 20.28
CA ALA A 33 -12.84 8.45 21.31
C ALA A 33 -13.70 9.06 22.43
N PRO A 34 -13.43 8.75 23.71
CA PRO A 34 -14.02 9.51 24.80
C PRO A 34 -13.57 10.97 24.66
N PRO A 35 -14.36 11.95 25.12
CA PRO A 35 -13.95 13.35 25.09
C PRO A 35 -12.59 13.46 25.77
N GLU A 36 -11.62 14.06 25.07
CA GLU A 36 -10.31 14.40 25.59
C GLU A 36 -10.51 15.10 26.93
N ALA A 37 -10.18 14.40 28.03
CA ALA A 37 -10.00 15.06 29.30
C ALA A 37 -8.89 16.11 29.09
N PRO A 38 -9.02 17.33 29.63
CA PRO A 38 -7.96 18.32 29.47
C PRO A 38 -6.66 17.68 29.98
N ALA A 39 -5.63 17.66 29.13
CA ALA A 39 -4.30 17.26 29.55
C ALA A 39 -3.95 18.12 30.77
N SER A 40 -3.95 17.52 31.95
CA SER A 40 -3.35 18.13 33.11
C SER A 40 -1.89 18.38 32.72
N ASP A 41 -1.49 19.65 32.74
CA ASP A 41 -0.11 20.11 32.55
C ASP A 41 0.73 19.59 33.73
N LEU A 42 0.95 18.27 33.75
CA LEU A 42 1.76 17.59 34.75
C LEU A 42 3.20 17.97 34.48
N GLN A 43 3.88 18.47 35.50
CA GLN A 43 5.28 18.80 35.43
C GLN A 43 6.03 17.94 36.45
N ILE A 44 7.16 17.35 36.03
CA ILE A 44 8.03 16.63 36.96
C ILE A 44 8.78 17.68 37.79
N ASP A 45 8.48 17.74 39.09
CA ASP A 45 9.14 18.66 40.02
C ASP A 45 10.51 18.12 40.45
N TRP A 46 10.61 16.81 40.65
CA TRP A 46 11.86 16.13 40.93
C TRP A 46 11.80 14.66 40.52
N ALA A 47 12.92 14.08 40.11
CA ALA A 47 13.02 12.65 39.85
C ALA A 47 14.50 12.23 39.89
N ASN A 48 14.82 10.97 40.14
CA ASN A 48 16.22 10.50 40.12
C ASN A 48 16.40 9.03 39.74
N LEU A 49 17.65 8.68 39.42
CA LEU A 49 18.17 7.32 39.57
C LEU A 49 18.46 7.09 41.06
N GLN A 50 17.63 6.31 41.73
CA GLN A 50 17.72 6.18 43.19
C GLN A 50 18.76 5.15 43.62
N PHE A 51 18.73 3.96 43.02
CA PHE A 51 19.59 2.84 43.41
C PHE A 51 19.64 1.75 42.33
N PRO A 52 20.74 0.98 42.20
CA PRO A 52 22.04 1.23 42.80
C PRO A 52 22.76 2.40 42.12
N PRO A 53 23.84 2.94 42.73
CA PRO A 53 24.72 3.90 42.08
C PRO A 53 25.68 3.21 41.09
N SER A 54 25.93 1.91 41.28
CA SER A 54 26.75 1.10 40.39
C SER A 54 26.21 -0.32 40.28
N LEU A 55 26.38 -0.91 39.10
CA LEU A 55 25.86 -2.23 38.78
C LEU A 55 26.92 -3.05 38.03
N SER A 56 27.05 -4.31 38.40
CA SER A 56 27.86 -5.28 37.67
C SER A 56 26.95 -6.34 37.07
N HIS A 57 27.21 -6.69 35.82
CA HIS A 57 26.47 -7.71 35.08
C HIS A 57 27.43 -8.55 34.24
N VAL A 58 27.04 -9.77 33.91
CA VAL A 58 27.76 -10.63 32.96
C VAL A 58 26.99 -10.56 31.65
N ALA A 59 27.66 -10.23 30.55
CA ALA A 59 27.02 -10.13 29.24
C ALA A 59 26.22 -11.41 28.95
N ASN A 60 24.93 -11.24 28.64
CA ASN A 60 24.02 -12.35 28.42
C ASN A 60 22.93 -11.95 27.43
N ALA A 61 22.45 -12.92 26.67
CA ALA A 61 21.42 -12.76 25.68
C ALA A 61 20.00 -12.67 26.29
N THR A 62 19.80 -13.17 27.51
CA THR A 62 18.47 -13.33 28.14
C THR A 62 18.41 -12.82 29.59
N ASP A 63 19.48 -12.99 30.36
CA ASP A 63 19.54 -12.57 31.75
C ASP A 63 19.70 -11.05 31.84
N SER A 64 18.72 -10.41 32.46
CA SER A 64 18.79 -8.98 32.73
C SER A 64 19.55 -8.66 34.03
N THR A 65 19.91 -7.39 34.21
CA THR A 65 20.54 -6.88 35.43
C THR A 65 19.70 -7.15 36.69
N SER A 66 20.30 -6.93 37.87
CA SER A 66 19.53 -6.69 39.09
C SER A 66 18.60 -5.46 38.92
N LEU A 67 17.62 -5.33 39.82
CA LEU A 67 16.66 -4.23 39.78
C LEU A 67 17.36 -2.87 39.95
N VAL A 68 17.01 -1.94 39.09
CA VAL A 68 17.28 -0.52 39.20
C VAL A 68 16.01 0.19 39.67
N TYR A 69 16.15 1.11 40.61
CA TYR A 69 15.11 1.87 41.26
C TYR A 69 15.25 3.33 40.86
N GLY A 70 14.13 3.96 40.56
CA GLY A 70 14.05 5.39 40.32
C GLY A 70 12.82 5.97 41.02
N GLN A 71 12.88 7.24 41.38
CA GLN A 71 11.78 7.93 42.03
C GLN A 71 11.37 9.17 41.26
N VAL A 72 10.10 9.56 41.41
CA VAL A 72 9.53 10.75 40.80
C VAL A 72 8.57 11.45 41.76
N TYR A 73 8.68 12.77 41.82
CA TYR A 73 7.82 13.66 42.58
C TYR A 73 7.12 14.62 41.62
N ILE A 74 5.80 14.67 41.70
CA ILE A 74 4.94 15.63 41.01
C ILE A 74 4.03 16.25 42.07
N ALA A 75 4.21 17.53 42.33
CA ALA A 75 3.54 18.25 43.41
C ALA A 75 2.01 18.26 43.20
N GLY A 76 1.29 17.86 44.24
CA GLY A 76 -0.16 17.72 44.22
C GLY A 76 -0.67 16.47 43.49
N VAL A 77 0.22 15.56 43.10
CA VAL A 77 -0.12 14.35 42.33
C VAL A 77 0.45 13.12 43.01
N THR A 78 1.77 12.97 43.09
CA THR A 78 2.41 11.81 43.73
C THR A 78 2.28 11.85 45.26
N ASP A 79 2.13 13.04 45.85
CA ASP A 79 1.92 13.23 47.30
C ASP A 79 0.44 13.29 47.70
N ALA A 80 -0.47 13.20 46.73
CA ALA A 80 -1.91 13.32 46.94
C ALA A 80 -2.66 12.00 46.75
N GLN A 81 -1.97 10.92 46.39
CA GLN A 81 -2.57 9.64 46.01
C GLN A 81 -1.79 8.48 46.65
N ASP A 82 -2.51 7.45 47.09
CA ASP A 82 -1.92 6.23 47.68
C ASP A 82 -1.62 5.15 46.61
N THR A 83 -1.60 5.54 45.33
CA THR A 83 -1.37 4.66 44.18
C THR A 83 -0.49 5.36 43.15
N PRO A 84 0.39 4.63 42.43
CA PRO A 84 1.25 5.21 41.44
C PRO A 84 0.49 5.87 40.29
N VAL A 85 1.07 6.95 39.75
CA VAL A 85 0.45 7.76 38.70
C VAL A 85 0.47 7.04 37.35
N ASP A 86 -0.71 6.72 36.81
CA ASP A 86 -0.88 6.00 35.53
C ASP A 86 -0.27 6.71 34.31
N SER A 87 -0.17 8.05 34.33
CA SER A 87 0.37 8.83 33.22
C SER A 87 1.90 8.89 33.19
N VAL A 88 2.58 8.51 34.28
CA VAL A 88 4.03 8.50 34.34
C VAL A 88 4.58 7.28 33.61
N ARG A 89 5.39 7.55 32.58
CA ARG A 89 6.26 6.56 31.94
C ARG A 89 7.68 6.74 32.44
N ALA A 90 8.29 5.64 32.86
CA ALA A 90 9.66 5.60 33.34
C ALA A 90 10.46 4.57 32.56
N GLN A 91 11.71 4.89 32.25
CA GLN A 91 12.63 3.99 31.57
C GLN A 91 14.01 4.05 32.22
N VAL A 92 14.71 2.92 32.23
CA VAL A 92 16.13 2.83 32.59
C VAL A 92 16.92 2.54 31.32
N GLY A 93 18.07 3.18 31.15
CA GLY A 93 18.90 2.98 29.98
C GLY A 93 20.37 3.17 30.24
N TYR A 94 21.19 2.61 29.36
CA TYR A 94 22.65 2.68 29.46
C TYR A 94 23.29 2.99 28.11
N GLY A 95 24.47 3.61 28.15
CA GLY A 95 25.25 3.99 26.98
C GLY A 95 26.74 4.21 27.30
N PRO A 96 27.59 4.36 26.28
CA PRO A 96 29.03 4.58 26.47
C PRO A 96 29.30 5.88 27.26
N ALA A 97 30.34 5.88 28.09
CA ALA A 97 30.79 7.11 28.77
C ALA A 97 31.17 8.21 27.74
N GLY A 98 30.91 9.47 28.09
CA GLY A 98 31.11 10.63 27.23
C GLY A 98 30.03 10.84 26.16
N THR A 99 28.94 10.08 26.17
CA THR A 99 27.83 10.22 25.20
C THR A 99 26.55 10.70 25.87
N SER A 100 25.81 11.58 25.20
CA SER A 100 24.53 12.08 25.71
C SER A 100 23.47 10.97 25.76
N PRO A 101 22.68 10.86 26.84
CA PRO A 101 21.56 9.92 26.94
C PRO A 101 20.42 10.19 25.94
N GLN A 102 20.46 11.31 25.23
CA GLN A 102 19.54 11.62 24.14
C GLN A 102 20.00 11.07 22.77
N SER A 103 21.22 10.53 22.67
CA SER A 103 21.76 9.99 21.43
C SER A 103 21.34 8.53 21.21
N ASP A 104 21.43 8.07 19.95
CA ASP A 104 21.16 6.68 19.56
C ASP A 104 22.18 5.66 20.10
N ALA A 105 23.22 6.13 20.79
CA ALA A 105 24.19 5.27 21.47
C ALA A 105 23.63 4.62 22.76
N TRP A 106 22.51 5.13 23.27
CA TRP A 106 21.87 4.64 24.49
C TRP A 106 20.72 3.68 24.21
N ARG A 107 20.63 2.62 25.01
CA ARG A 107 19.54 1.63 24.96
C ARG A 107 18.61 1.82 26.15
N TRP A 108 17.30 1.84 25.91
CA TRP A 108 16.27 2.14 26.92
C TRP A 108 15.32 0.95 27.14
N PHE A 109 14.95 0.73 28.39
CA PHE A 109 14.09 -0.36 28.86
C PHE A 109 13.00 0.19 29.76
N ASP A 110 11.77 -0.30 29.60
CA ASP A 110 10.63 0.14 30.41
C ASP A 110 10.80 -0.22 31.89
N MET A 111 10.47 0.74 32.75
CA MET A 111 10.33 0.54 34.18
C MET A 111 8.84 0.44 34.53
N ARG A 112 8.54 -0.25 35.62
CA ARG A 112 7.19 -0.41 36.16
C ARG A 112 7.11 0.12 37.58
N PRO A 113 5.94 0.54 38.08
CA PRO A 113 5.78 0.90 39.48
C PRO A 113 6.27 -0.23 40.42
N ASN A 114 7.00 0.12 41.48
CA ASN A 114 7.47 -0.83 42.47
C ASN A 114 6.33 -1.33 43.38
N PRO A 115 5.86 -2.59 43.23
CA PRO A 115 4.75 -3.11 44.03
C PRO A 115 5.06 -3.22 45.54
N GLY A 116 6.34 -3.14 45.92
CA GLY A 116 6.77 -3.15 47.33
C GLY A 116 6.91 -1.77 47.95
N TYR A 117 6.63 -0.69 47.22
CA TYR A 117 6.77 0.67 47.70
C TYR A 117 5.52 1.15 48.45
N ASP A 118 5.72 1.90 49.53
CA ASP A 118 4.64 2.56 50.26
C ASP A 118 4.30 3.89 49.58
N TYR A 119 3.28 3.87 48.73
CA TYR A 119 2.79 5.01 47.95
C TYR A 119 2.04 6.06 48.78
N THR A 120 1.91 5.88 50.10
CA THR A 120 1.41 6.96 50.97
C THR A 120 2.48 8.02 51.28
N GLN A 121 3.71 7.79 50.80
CA GLN A 121 4.81 8.76 50.83
C GLN A 121 4.58 9.87 49.78
N ASN A 122 5.48 10.86 49.75
CA ASN A 122 5.30 12.02 48.89
C ASN A 122 5.66 11.76 47.41
N ASN A 123 6.40 10.71 47.09
CA ASN A 123 6.88 10.39 45.74
C ASN A 123 6.54 8.95 45.33
N ASP A 124 6.55 8.70 44.02
CA ASP A 124 6.37 7.36 43.47
C ASP A 124 7.72 6.70 43.16
N GLU A 125 7.80 5.38 43.29
CA GLU A 125 8.98 4.58 42.96
C GLU A 125 8.69 3.57 41.84
N TYR A 126 9.63 3.47 40.91
CA TYR A 126 9.60 2.58 39.75
C TYR A 126 10.84 1.69 39.75
N ILE A 127 10.67 0.46 39.26
CA ILE A 127 11.73 -0.53 39.11
C ILE A 127 11.84 -1.02 37.67
N GLY A 128 13.08 -1.22 37.22
CA GLY A 128 13.37 -1.78 35.90
C GLY A 128 14.63 -2.62 35.90
N LYS A 129 14.91 -3.23 34.75
CA LYS A 129 16.14 -3.97 34.48
C LYS A 129 16.63 -3.63 33.09
N MET A 130 17.93 -3.82 32.85
CA MET A 130 18.55 -3.68 31.53
C MET A 130 19.06 -5.04 31.07
N LEU A 131 19.25 -5.21 29.76
CA LEU A 131 19.84 -6.42 29.16
C LEU A 131 21.14 -6.07 28.41
N PRO A 132 22.27 -5.84 29.12
CA PRO A 132 23.50 -5.44 28.47
C PRO A 132 24.28 -6.62 27.91
N GLN A 133 24.43 -6.64 26.58
CA GLN A 133 25.10 -7.70 25.81
C GLN A 133 26.54 -7.36 25.39
N ARG A 134 27.00 -6.12 25.63
CA ARG A 134 28.35 -5.68 25.24
C ARG A 134 29.24 -5.57 26.46
N ILE A 135 30.39 -6.25 26.43
CA ILE A 135 31.42 -6.17 27.47
C ILE A 135 31.99 -4.76 27.51
N GLY A 136 32.17 -4.21 28.71
CA GLY A 136 32.77 -2.89 28.90
C GLY A 136 32.22 -2.16 30.12
N THR A 137 32.60 -0.89 30.23
CA THR A 137 32.07 0.02 31.24
C THR A 137 31.20 1.07 30.56
N PHE A 138 30.03 1.30 31.13
CA PHE A 138 28.97 2.16 30.60
C PHE A 138 28.46 3.08 31.70
N LYS A 139 27.76 4.13 31.29
CA LYS A 139 26.92 4.94 32.16
C LYS A 139 25.48 4.48 32.02
N TYR A 140 24.70 4.55 33.09
CA TYR A 140 23.27 4.28 33.04
C TYR A 140 22.49 5.29 33.87
N THR A 141 21.22 5.49 33.50
CA THR A 141 20.33 6.39 34.20
C THR A 141 18.85 6.08 33.96
N THR A 142 17.96 6.81 34.62
CA THR A 142 16.52 6.81 34.38
C THR A 142 16.07 8.04 33.58
N ARG A 143 14.97 7.88 32.85
CA ARG A 143 14.24 8.97 32.20
C ARG A 143 12.75 8.84 32.43
N TRP A 144 12.08 9.98 32.43
CA TRP A 144 10.70 10.12 32.91
C TRP A 144 9.88 10.95 31.93
N SER A 145 8.62 10.57 31.72
CA SER A 145 7.69 11.26 30.85
C SER A 145 6.30 11.25 31.46
N VAL A 146 5.57 12.36 31.31
CA VAL A 146 4.18 12.55 31.78
C VAL A 146 3.21 12.85 30.64
N ASP A 147 3.70 12.83 29.40
CA ASP A 147 2.95 13.17 28.17
C ASP A 147 2.88 11.98 27.18
N GLY A 148 2.99 10.76 27.70
CA GLY A 148 2.93 9.55 26.90
C GLY A 148 4.22 9.23 26.13
N GLY A 149 5.35 9.85 26.49
CA GLY A 149 6.67 9.62 25.89
C GLY A 149 7.07 10.62 24.81
N GLN A 150 6.34 11.73 24.67
CA GLN A 150 6.66 12.80 23.71
C GLN A 150 7.86 13.62 24.18
N THR A 151 7.93 13.91 25.47
CA THR A 151 9.07 14.56 26.12
C THR A 151 9.62 13.70 27.26
N TRP A 152 10.94 13.83 27.50
CA TRP A 152 11.67 13.04 28.49
C TRP A 152 12.56 13.91 29.37
N THR A 153 12.40 13.76 30.68
CA THR A 153 13.30 14.29 31.70
C THR A 153 14.35 13.23 32.03
N TYR A 154 15.61 13.52 31.76
CA TYR A 154 16.75 12.65 32.06
C TYR A 154 17.35 13.06 33.40
N THR A 155 17.54 12.09 34.28
CA THR A 155 18.00 12.35 35.65
C THR A 155 19.37 11.73 35.88
N ASP A 156 19.99 12.00 37.01
CA ASP A 156 21.11 11.25 37.56
C ASP A 156 20.78 10.83 39.01
N GLN A 157 21.77 10.55 39.85
CA GLN A 157 21.53 10.17 41.25
C GLN A 157 20.92 11.28 42.12
N PHE A 158 21.14 12.54 41.76
CA PHE A 158 20.71 13.73 42.53
C PHE A 158 19.50 14.44 41.91
N GLY A 159 19.28 14.27 40.60
CA GLY A 159 18.06 14.71 39.96
C GLY A 159 18.24 15.04 38.49
N PRO A 160 17.31 15.80 37.89
CA PRO A 160 17.58 16.51 36.65
C PRO A 160 18.25 17.87 36.92
N PRO A 161 19.00 18.43 35.96
CA PRO A 161 19.37 17.81 34.69
C PRO A 161 20.46 16.76 34.87
N TYR A 162 20.45 15.72 34.04
CA TYR A 162 21.50 14.71 33.97
C TYR A 162 22.91 15.32 33.94
N ASP A 163 23.76 14.91 34.89
CA ASP A 163 25.22 15.01 34.85
C ASP A 163 25.84 13.61 34.79
N GLU A 164 26.74 13.37 33.84
CA GLU A 164 27.44 12.09 33.68
C GLU A 164 28.28 11.72 34.91
N VAL A 165 28.79 12.72 35.63
CA VAL A 165 29.59 12.51 36.85
C VAL A 165 28.76 11.80 37.92
N ASP A 166 27.47 12.13 37.98
CA ASP A 166 26.53 11.63 38.98
C ASP A 166 25.62 10.52 38.44
N ALA A 167 25.77 10.14 37.18
CA ALA A 167 25.09 9.00 36.57
C ALA A 167 25.56 7.67 37.18
N GLY A 168 24.75 6.62 37.01
CA GLY A 168 25.11 5.29 37.47
C GLY A 168 26.24 4.67 36.65
N ASP A 169 27.12 3.89 37.29
CA ASP A 169 28.19 3.14 36.62
C ASP A 169 27.78 1.68 36.37
N LEU A 170 27.79 1.24 35.12
CA LEU A 170 27.50 -0.14 34.73
C LEU A 170 28.78 -0.82 34.23
N THR A 171 29.19 -1.91 34.89
CA THR A 171 30.27 -2.80 34.41
C THR A 171 29.68 -4.08 33.87
N VAL A 172 29.93 -4.37 32.60
CA VAL A 172 29.51 -5.59 31.92
C VAL A 172 30.75 -6.45 31.68
N ALA A 173 30.84 -7.56 32.41
CA ALA A 173 31.93 -8.50 32.32
C ALA A 173 31.65 -9.59 31.29
N GLN A 174 32.70 -10.24 30.80
CA GLN A 174 32.60 -11.47 30.03
C GLN A 174 32.12 -12.62 30.94
N SER A 175 31.38 -13.57 30.36
CA SER A 175 31.04 -14.83 31.04
C SER A 175 32.29 -15.66 31.35
N SER A 176 32.19 -16.52 32.36
CA SER A 176 33.15 -17.61 32.56
C SER A 176 33.01 -18.71 31.52
N ASP A 177 31.84 -18.79 30.87
CA ASP A 177 31.65 -19.65 29.72
C ASP A 177 32.30 -19.03 28.48
N THR A 178 33.16 -19.81 27.85
CA THR A 178 33.89 -19.44 26.64
C THR A 178 33.71 -20.48 25.54
N THR A 179 32.78 -21.42 25.71
CA THR A 179 32.57 -22.54 24.78
C THR A 179 31.48 -22.13 23.79
N PRO A 180 31.84 -21.87 22.52
CA PRO A 180 30.81 -21.54 21.54
C PRO A 180 30.00 -22.77 21.12
N PRO A 181 28.78 -22.58 20.59
CA PRO A 181 28.02 -23.66 19.99
C PRO A 181 28.72 -24.32 18.80
N SER A 182 28.14 -25.45 18.35
CA SER A 182 28.59 -26.13 17.14
C SER A 182 28.42 -25.26 15.89
N THR A 183 29.35 -25.39 14.94
CA THR A 183 29.28 -24.70 13.64
C THR A 183 28.02 -25.10 12.85
N PRO A 184 27.22 -24.14 12.36
CA PRO A 184 26.09 -24.43 11.47
C PRO A 184 26.54 -25.12 10.18
N LEU A 185 25.75 -26.09 9.71
CA LEU A 185 26.02 -26.85 8.49
C LEU A 185 24.80 -26.81 7.55
N GLY A 186 25.01 -27.17 6.29
CA GLY A 186 23.94 -27.24 5.29
C GLY A 186 23.40 -25.88 4.84
N LEU A 187 24.17 -24.80 5.04
CA LEU A 187 23.82 -23.49 4.48
C LEU A 187 23.67 -23.60 2.96
N ASN A 188 22.50 -23.20 2.47
CA ASN A 188 22.14 -23.29 1.06
C ASN A 188 21.24 -22.12 0.65
N VAL A 189 21.38 -21.68 -0.60
CA VAL A 189 20.51 -20.70 -1.24
C VAL A 189 19.26 -21.43 -1.73
N THR A 190 18.08 -20.97 -1.31
CA THR A 190 16.80 -21.56 -1.70
C THR A 190 16.10 -20.79 -2.81
N ASP A 191 16.32 -19.47 -2.88
CA ASP A 191 15.79 -18.62 -3.94
C ASP A 191 16.68 -17.38 -4.15
N VAL A 192 16.67 -16.84 -5.37
CA VAL A 192 17.39 -15.62 -5.74
C VAL A 192 16.49 -14.76 -6.62
N ALA A 193 16.15 -13.57 -6.14
CA ALA A 193 15.51 -12.52 -6.91
C ALA A 193 16.52 -11.41 -7.24
N VAL A 194 16.09 -10.42 -8.00
CA VAL A 194 16.92 -9.28 -8.42
C VAL A 194 17.46 -8.46 -7.23
N ASP A 195 16.72 -8.41 -6.12
CA ASP A 195 17.03 -7.65 -4.91
C ASP A 195 16.94 -8.46 -3.61
N GLU A 196 16.81 -9.80 -3.73
CA GLU A 196 16.62 -10.69 -2.58
C GLU A 196 17.44 -11.98 -2.73
N VAL A 197 17.99 -12.47 -1.63
CA VAL A 197 18.53 -13.84 -1.53
C VAL A 197 17.94 -14.55 -0.33
N SER A 198 17.30 -15.69 -0.55
CA SER A 198 16.73 -16.53 0.50
C SER A 198 17.66 -17.71 0.83
N LEU A 199 17.87 -17.94 2.13
CA LEU A 199 18.84 -18.89 2.68
C LEU A 199 18.16 -19.86 3.66
N THR A 200 18.68 -21.08 3.71
CA THR A 200 18.33 -22.07 4.74
C THR A 200 19.58 -22.80 5.23
N TRP A 201 19.54 -23.33 6.45
CA TRP A 201 20.58 -24.20 7.00
C TRP A 201 19.98 -25.28 7.90
N ASN A 202 20.81 -26.18 8.42
CA ASN A 202 20.37 -27.18 9.40
C ASN A 202 20.44 -26.61 10.83
N ALA A 203 19.47 -26.98 11.66
CA ALA A 203 19.53 -26.73 13.09
C ALA A 203 20.81 -27.36 13.68
N ILE A 204 21.47 -26.65 14.60
CA ILE A 204 22.63 -27.20 15.32
C ILE A 204 22.14 -28.13 16.45
N PRO A 205 22.94 -29.12 16.86
CA PRO A 205 22.64 -29.83 18.09
C PRO A 205 22.91 -28.90 19.29
N ASP A 206 21.88 -28.69 20.12
CA ASP A 206 21.99 -27.97 21.38
C ASP A 206 22.37 -28.95 22.50
N VAL A 207 23.66 -29.25 22.60
CA VAL A 207 24.19 -30.28 23.54
C VAL A 207 24.36 -29.76 24.96
N ASP A 208 24.56 -28.45 25.11
CA ASP A 208 24.85 -27.78 26.37
C ASP A 208 23.63 -27.00 26.92
N GLU A 209 22.49 -27.07 26.21
CA GLU A 209 21.19 -26.43 26.54
C GLU A 209 21.28 -24.90 26.69
N ASP A 210 22.20 -24.30 25.94
CA ASP A 210 22.56 -22.88 26.00
C ASP A 210 22.50 -22.19 24.64
N ALA A 211 22.16 -22.90 23.56
CA ALA A 211 22.04 -22.30 22.25
C ALA A 211 20.93 -21.25 22.22
N PHE A 212 21.27 -20.06 21.71
CA PHE A 212 20.40 -18.89 21.71
C PHE A 212 19.85 -18.52 20.33
N GLY A 213 20.65 -18.71 19.27
CA GLY A 213 20.24 -18.29 17.94
C GLY A 213 21.36 -18.32 16.91
N TYR A 214 21.12 -17.63 15.79
CA TYR A 214 22.04 -17.56 14.66
C TYR A 214 22.40 -16.12 14.29
N ALA A 215 23.62 -15.88 13.83
CA ALA A 215 23.97 -14.63 13.15
C ALA A 215 24.25 -14.89 11.67
N VAL A 216 23.66 -14.07 10.80
CA VAL A 216 23.80 -14.20 9.34
C VAL A 216 24.72 -13.10 8.83
N TYR A 217 25.65 -13.49 7.97
CA TYR A 217 26.68 -12.62 7.43
C TYR A 217 26.67 -12.64 5.90
N ARG A 218 26.99 -11.48 5.32
CA ARG A 218 27.15 -11.29 3.87
C ARG A 218 28.43 -10.57 3.53
N LYS A 219 29.05 -10.94 2.42
CA LYS A 219 30.18 -10.22 1.82
C LYS A 219 29.98 -10.13 0.31
N ALA A 220 29.89 -8.92 -0.23
CA ALA A 220 29.93 -8.72 -1.68
C ALA A 220 31.31 -9.11 -2.23
N GLU A 221 31.39 -9.58 -3.48
CA GLU A 221 32.67 -9.92 -4.13
C GLU A 221 33.67 -8.76 -4.13
N SER A 222 33.17 -7.52 -4.21
CA SER A 222 33.99 -6.30 -4.14
C SER A 222 34.46 -5.95 -2.71
N ALA A 223 33.92 -6.58 -1.67
CA ALA A 223 34.19 -6.27 -0.28
C ALA A 223 35.30 -7.15 0.32
N SER A 224 36.12 -6.57 1.21
CA SER A 224 37.22 -7.28 1.86
C SER A 224 36.82 -8.12 3.08
N SER A 225 35.61 -7.92 3.64
CA SER A 225 35.16 -8.56 4.88
C SER A 225 33.64 -8.75 4.92
N PHE A 226 33.21 -9.79 5.64
CA PHE A 226 31.80 -10.05 5.93
C PHE A 226 31.21 -8.97 6.84
N THR A 227 29.94 -8.65 6.60
CA THR A 227 29.10 -7.77 7.43
C THR A 227 27.97 -8.59 8.02
N LYS A 228 27.71 -8.43 9.31
CA LYS A 228 26.56 -9.06 10.00
C LYS A 228 25.27 -8.38 9.54
N LEU A 229 24.34 -9.16 9.00
CA LEU A 229 23.02 -8.68 8.56
C LEU A 229 22.01 -8.70 9.69
N THR A 230 21.97 -9.80 10.46
CA THR A 230 21.01 -9.98 11.55
C THR A 230 21.49 -10.98 12.57
N GLU A 231 20.88 -10.94 13.76
CA GLU A 231 20.86 -12.01 14.75
C GLU A 231 19.43 -12.51 14.86
N LEU A 232 19.22 -13.81 14.74
CA LEU A 232 17.93 -14.48 14.81
C LEU A 232 17.84 -15.14 16.18
N GLU A 233 17.17 -14.44 17.10
CA GLU A 233 16.95 -14.90 18.47
C GLU A 233 15.80 -15.93 18.46
N ASP A 234 16.05 -17.11 19.00
CA ASP A 234 15.03 -18.16 19.19
C ASP A 234 15.26 -18.74 20.60
N LEU A 235 14.61 -18.11 21.58
CA LEU A 235 14.80 -18.38 23.01
C LEU A 235 14.60 -19.87 23.31
N PHE A 236 15.72 -20.58 23.52
CA PHE A 236 15.77 -22.03 23.82
C PHE A 236 15.33 -22.94 22.66
N GLY A 237 15.48 -22.48 21.41
CA GLY A 237 15.31 -23.28 20.22
C GLY A 237 16.27 -22.81 19.13
N VAL A 238 17.00 -23.71 18.48
CA VAL A 238 17.76 -23.37 17.26
C VAL A 238 16.92 -23.75 16.03
N SER A 239 15.62 -23.45 16.11
CA SER A 239 14.63 -23.88 15.12
C SER A 239 14.48 -22.90 13.97
N ASN A 240 14.85 -21.63 14.19
CA ASN A 240 14.89 -20.63 13.14
C ASN A 240 16.11 -20.83 12.22
N THR A 241 15.92 -21.61 11.16
CA THR A 241 17.00 -22.03 10.26
C THR A 241 16.85 -21.48 8.84
N SER A 242 16.25 -20.31 8.71
CA SER A 242 16.06 -19.63 7.43
C SER A 242 16.21 -18.12 7.58
N TYR A 243 16.71 -17.46 6.54
CA TYR A 243 16.78 -16.01 6.48
C TYR A 243 16.63 -15.53 5.05
N THR A 244 15.97 -14.39 4.89
CA THR A 244 15.82 -13.69 3.63
C THR A 244 16.58 -12.37 3.71
N ASP A 245 17.63 -12.24 2.90
CA ASP A 245 18.32 -10.97 2.70
C ASP A 245 17.59 -10.14 1.65
N ALA A 246 16.66 -9.30 2.12
CA ALA A 246 15.92 -8.34 1.29
C ALA A 246 16.70 -7.03 1.00
N THR A 247 18.03 -7.03 1.22
CA THR A 247 18.90 -5.88 1.01
C THR A 247 19.97 -6.15 -0.06
N ALA A 248 19.84 -7.24 -0.82
CA ALA A 248 20.80 -7.60 -1.85
C ALA A 248 20.68 -6.63 -3.03
N ALA A 249 21.81 -6.16 -3.56
CA ALA A 249 21.81 -5.26 -4.72
C ALA A 249 21.77 -6.08 -6.03
N PRO A 250 21.08 -5.61 -7.08
CA PRO A 250 21.06 -6.29 -8.38
C PRO A 250 22.43 -6.44 -9.03
N GLY A 251 22.61 -7.53 -9.80
CA GLY A 251 23.82 -7.84 -10.57
C GLY A 251 25.06 -8.05 -9.70
N THR A 252 24.89 -8.42 -8.43
CA THR A 252 25.98 -8.48 -7.45
C THR A 252 26.14 -9.90 -6.93
N THR A 253 27.38 -10.38 -6.92
CA THR A 253 27.76 -11.66 -6.32
C THR A 253 28.05 -11.48 -4.83
N TYR A 254 27.45 -12.32 -4.01
CA TYR A 254 27.60 -12.34 -2.56
C TYR A 254 28.02 -13.72 -2.05
N ASP A 255 28.93 -13.74 -1.09
CA ASP A 255 29.16 -14.88 -0.22
C ASP A 255 28.35 -14.70 1.08
N TYR A 256 27.67 -15.77 1.52
CA TYR A 256 26.92 -15.82 2.77
C TYR A 256 27.52 -16.83 3.75
N GLN A 257 27.46 -16.52 5.03
CA GLN A 257 27.86 -17.38 6.14
C GLN A 257 26.88 -17.26 7.30
N VAL A 258 26.77 -18.33 8.09
CA VAL A 258 25.97 -18.34 9.32
C VAL A 258 26.83 -18.85 10.48
N THR A 259 26.71 -18.21 11.64
CA THR A 259 27.26 -18.66 12.93
C THR A 259 26.12 -18.93 13.90
N ALA A 260 26.39 -19.70 14.96
CA ALA A 260 25.49 -19.87 16.08
C ALA A 260 26.00 -19.12 17.31
N LEU A 261 25.07 -18.67 18.15
CA LEU A 261 25.31 -17.95 19.40
C LEU A 261 24.73 -18.74 20.57
N ASP A 262 25.41 -18.76 21.71
CA ASP A 262 24.85 -19.20 22.99
C ASP A 262 24.27 -18.02 23.80
N VAL A 263 23.64 -18.31 24.94
CA VAL A 263 23.10 -17.29 25.85
C VAL A 263 24.17 -16.41 26.49
N TRP A 264 25.45 -16.80 26.47
CA TRP A 264 26.59 -16.00 26.94
C TRP A 264 27.30 -15.24 25.82
N LEU A 265 26.73 -15.25 24.62
CA LEU A 265 27.19 -14.56 23.42
C LEU A 265 28.52 -15.11 22.86
N ASN A 266 28.88 -16.37 23.18
CA ASN A 266 29.96 -17.05 22.48
C ASN A 266 29.49 -17.41 21.07
N GLU A 267 30.29 -17.07 20.08
CA GLU A 267 29.97 -17.25 18.67
C GLU A 267 30.76 -18.41 18.07
N SER A 268 30.07 -19.31 17.38
CA SER A 268 30.68 -20.45 16.69
C SER A 268 31.62 -20.00 15.56
N PRO A 269 32.54 -20.88 15.10
CA PRO A 269 33.10 -20.72 13.76
C PRO A 269 31.98 -20.63 12.72
N ALA A 270 32.20 -19.84 11.67
CA ALA A 270 31.26 -19.69 10.57
C ALA A 270 31.07 -20.99 9.78
N SER A 271 29.87 -21.19 9.25
CA SER A 271 29.58 -22.23 8.26
C SER A 271 30.49 -22.08 7.04
N PRO A 272 30.66 -23.16 6.23
CA PRO A 272 31.13 -22.99 4.86
C PRO A 272 30.27 -21.95 4.13
N SER A 273 30.92 -21.11 3.31
CA SER A 273 30.20 -20.08 2.56
C SER A 273 29.37 -20.69 1.44
N VAL A 274 28.23 -20.10 1.15
CA VAL A 274 27.50 -20.29 -0.11
C VAL A 274 27.52 -18.99 -0.90
N GLN A 275 27.60 -19.09 -2.22
CA GLN A 275 27.59 -17.95 -3.12
C GLN A 275 26.24 -17.82 -3.82
N ALA A 276 25.76 -16.58 -3.98
CA ALA A 276 24.62 -16.25 -4.81
C ALA A 276 24.94 -15.00 -5.65
N THR A 277 24.51 -14.99 -6.90
CA THR A 277 24.60 -13.81 -7.77
C THR A 277 23.19 -13.35 -8.11
N THR A 278 22.83 -12.16 -7.66
CA THR A 278 21.54 -11.55 -8.02
C THR A 278 21.52 -11.23 -9.52
N PRO A 279 20.40 -11.43 -10.21
CA PRO A 279 20.23 -10.97 -11.58
C PRO A 279 20.54 -9.48 -11.75
N ALA A 280 21.04 -9.08 -12.92
CA ALA A 280 21.15 -7.67 -13.26
C ALA A 280 19.76 -7.04 -13.41
N ALA A 281 19.57 -5.85 -12.84
CA ALA A 281 18.32 -5.12 -13.02
C ALA A 281 18.24 -4.52 -14.43
N VAL A 282 17.07 -4.60 -15.05
CA VAL A 282 16.82 -3.99 -16.35
C VAL A 282 15.55 -3.17 -16.23
N ALA A 283 15.64 -1.90 -16.61
CA ALA A 283 14.48 -1.01 -16.65
C ALA A 283 14.06 -0.79 -18.09
N LEU A 284 12.79 -1.07 -18.39
CA LEU A 284 12.13 -0.53 -19.56
C LEU A 284 11.66 0.86 -19.18
N THR A 285 12.18 1.90 -19.82
CA THR A 285 11.94 3.30 -19.39
C THR A 285 10.96 4.06 -20.29
N GLY A 286 10.46 3.42 -21.35
CA GLY A 286 9.59 4.02 -22.36
C GLY A 286 9.91 3.51 -23.77
N GLY A 287 9.38 4.14 -24.80
CA GLY A 287 9.57 3.79 -26.20
C GLY A 287 9.45 5.05 -27.05
N GLY A 288 10.53 5.80 -27.19
CA GLY A 288 10.49 7.13 -27.81
C GLY A 288 9.56 8.15 -27.16
N ALA A 289 9.43 9.33 -27.79
CA ALA A 289 8.51 10.39 -27.35
C ALA A 289 7.05 9.88 -27.37
N GLY A 290 6.56 9.40 -26.23
CA GLY A 290 5.26 8.74 -26.05
C GLY A 290 5.25 7.51 -25.13
N GLY A 291 6.42 6.96 -24.76
CA GLY A 291 6.51 5.76 -23.91
C GLY A 291 6.20 4.46 -24.68
N LEU A 292 5.96 3.35 -23.98
CA LEU A 292 5.55 2.08 -24.63
C LEU A 292 4.19 2.19 -25.36
N ASN A 293 3.44 3.25 -25.07
CA ASN A 293 2.20 3.60 -25.73
C ASN A 293 2.48 4.52 -26.94
N ARG A 294 3.27 4.01 -27.90
CA ARG A 294 3.56 4.71 -29.17
C ARG A 294 2.79 4.09 -30.33
N THR A 295 1.98 4.88 -31.04
CA THR A 295 1.35 4.44 -32.28
C THR A 295 2.33 4.57 -33.44
N PHE A 296 2.44 3.51 -34.25
CA PHE A 296 3.22 3.52 -35.47
C PHE A 296 2.31 3.42 -36.69
N SER A 297 2.65 4.14 -37.76
CA SER A 297 1.98 4.03 -39.05
C SER A 297 2.97 3.53 -40.08
N ALA A 298 2.62 2.48 -40.80
CA ALA A 298 3.44 1.92 -41.87
C ALA A 298 2.74 2.11 -43.22
N THR A 299 3.51 2.42 -44.26
CA THR A 299 2.98 2.63 -45.61
C THR A 299 3.19 1.36 -46.46
N PRO A 300 2.16 0.81 -47.14
CA PRO A 300 2.34 -0.28 -48.08
C PRO A 300 3.41 0.03 -49.14
N GLY A 301 4.25 -0.96 -49.47
CA GLY A 301 5.38 -0.82 -50.39
C GLY A 301 6.63 -0.16 -49.80
N ALA A 302 6.60 0.29 -48.54
CA ALA A 302 7.76 0.86 -47.87
C ALA A 302 8.56 -0.21 -47.10
N SER A 303 9.89 -0.02 -47.05
CA SER A 303 10.80 -0.83 -46.25
C SER A 303 11.04 -0.21 -44.88
N GLU A 304 11.48 -1.04 -43.93
CA GLU A 304 12.03 -0.61 -42.62
C GLU A 304 11.07 0.32 -41.85
N GLN A 305 9.77 0.01 -41.91
CA GLN A 305 8.75 0.80 -41.23
C GLN A 305 8.70 0.38 -39.76
N PRO A 306 8.97 1.26 -38.80
CA PRO A 306 8.89 0.90 -37.39
C PRO A 306 7.45 0.58 -37.01
N ILE A 307 7.27 -0.48 -36.22
CA ILE A 307 5.97 -0.98 -35.73
C ILE A 307 5.98 -1.28 -34.23
N GLY A 308 7.12 -1.12 -33.57
CA GLY A 308 7.26 -1.23 -32.12
C GLY A 308 8.57 -0.62 -31.66
N ALA A 309 8.61 -0.10 -30.45
CA ALA A 309 9.85 0.36 -29.83
C ALA A 309 9.89 0.08 -28.34
N VAL A 310 11.07 -0.21 -27.82
CA VAL A 310 11.31 -0.34 -26.38
C VAL A 310 12.66 0.26 -26.02
N ARG A 311 12.66 1.17 -25.05
CA ARG A 311 13.84 1.82 -24.51
C ARG A 311 14.35 1.03 -23.33
N ILE A 312 15.56 0.51 -23.49
CA ILE A 312 16.26 -0.32 -22.52
C ILE A 312 17.37 0.50 -21.87
N ALA A 313 17.58 0.31 -20.57
CA ALA A 313 18.74 0.79 -19.86
C ALA A 313 19.46 -0.39 -19.20
N PRO A 314 20.76 -0.62 -19.47
CA PRO A 314 21.49 -1.69 -18.81
C PRO A 314 21.68 -1.33 -17.32
N GLY A 315 21.34 -2.25 -16.41
CA GLY A 315 21.53 -2.00 -14.98
C GLY A 315 22.97 -2.09 -14.49
N GLN A 316 23.88 -2.61 -15.31
CA GLN A 316 25.31 -2.74 -15.00
C GLN A 316 26.12 -2.60 -16.30
N SER A 317 27.40 -2.20 -16.17
CA SER A 317 28.32 -2.12 -17.31
C SER A 317 28.62 -3.51 -17.87
N GLY A 318 28.52 -3.68 -19.20
CA GLY A 318 28.82 -4.95 -19.87
C GLY A 318 27.65 -5.92 -20.03
N ALA A 319 26.42 -5.50 -19.69
CA ALA A 319 25.21 -6.28 -19.97
C ALA A 319 25.09 -6.59 -21.48
N THR A 320 24.68 -7.80 -21.85
CA THR A 320 24.50 -8.22 -23.25
C THR A 320 23.03 -8.55 -23.49
N LEU A 321 22.43 -8.00 -24.55
CA LEU A 321 21.15 -8.52 -25.05
C LEU A 321 21.46 -9.91 -25.60
N THR A 322 20.64 -10.92 -25.30
CA THR A 322 20.83 -12.30 -25.81
C THR A 322 19.67 -12.75 -26.68
N GLU A 323 18.44 -12.34 -26.34
CA GLU A 323 17.24 -12.61 -27.12
C GLU A 323 16.18 -11.50 -26.99
N LEU A 324 15.40 -11.28 -28.06
CA LEU A 324 14.13 -10.57 -28.05
C LEU A 324 13.04 -11.40 -28.73
N VAL A 325 11.92 -11.63 -28.04
CA VAL A 325 10.75 -12.35 -28.55
C VAL A 325 9.52 -11.44 -28.58
N ALA A 326 8.96 -11.21 -29.76
CA ALA A 326 7.74 -10.44 -29.94
C ALA A 326 6.56 -11.33 -30.39
N THR A 327 5.37 -11.07 -29.86
CA THR A 327 4.12 -11.71 -30.28
C THR A 327 3.26 -10.69 -31.02
N PRO A 328 2.96 -10.90 -32.32
CA PRO A 328 2.03 -10.06 -33.06
C PRO A 328 0.57 -10.42 -32.75
N ASP A 329 -0.25 -9.44 -32.38
CA ASP A 329 -1.71 -9.50 -32.51
C ASP A 329 -2.11 -8.81 -33.82
N ALA A 330 -2.42 -9.63 -34.82
CA ALA A 330 -2.58 -9.15 -36.19
C ALA A 330 -3.56 -10.02 -37.00
N PRO A 331 -4.82 -10.19 -36.56
CA PRO A 331 -5.75 -11.16 -37.14
C PRO A 331 -6.15 -10.87 -38.60
N SER A 332 -5.82 -9.69 -39.12
CA SER A 332 -6.13 -9.25 -40.49
C SER A 332 -4.93 -8.73 -41.27
N ALA A 333 -3.71 -8.77 -40.69
CA ALA A 333 -2.53 -8.24 -41.36
C ALA A 333 -2.01 -9.19 -42.44
N THR A 334 -1.69 -8.65 -43.62
CA THR A 334 -1.13 -9.39 -44.76
C THR A 334 -0.08 -8.55 -45.49
N GLY A 335 0.75 -9.18 -46.32
CA GLY A 335 1.72 -8.47 -47.17
C GLY A 335 2.97 -7.99 -46.45
N ILE A 336 3.45 -8.73 -45.45
CA ILE A 336 4.67 -8.43 -44.70
C ILE A 336 5.79 -9.34 -45.20
N ASP A 337 6.84 -8.74 -45.77
CA ASP A 337 7.95 -9.47 -46.40
C ASP A 337 9.08 -9.74 -45.42
N LYS A 338 9.32 -8.84 -44.45
CA LYS A 338 10.42 -8.94 -43.48
C LYS A 338 10.07 -8.30 -42.16
N ALA A 339 10.69 -8.79 -41.08
CA ALA A 339 10.77 -8.12 -39.79
C ALA A 339 12.24 -7.96 -39.38
N ALA A 340 12.62 -6.82 -38.81
CA ALA A 340 13.99 -6.57 -38.37
C ALA A 340 14.04 -5.80 -37.04
N LEU A 341 15.02 -6.17 -36.20
CA LEU A 341 15.31 -5.52 -34.94
C LEU A 341 16.50 -4.59 -35.09
N TRP A 342 16.35 -3.36 -34.63
CA TRP A 342 17.36 -2.31 -34.70
C TRP A 342 17.66 -1.76 -33.32
N ILE A 343 18.85 -1.18 -33.15
CA ILE A 343 19.23 -0.43 -31.96
C ILE A 343 19.60 1.00 -32.36
N SER A 344 19.01 1.96 -31.65
CA SER A 344 19.26 3.39 -31.81
C SER A 344 19.82 4.02 -30.54
N ALA A 345 20.60 5.08 -30.72
CA ALA A 345 21.09 5.92 -29.64
C ALA A 345 20.02 6.92 -29.13
N ASP A 346 18.96 7.14 -29.90
CA ASP A 346 17.88 8.05 -29.55
C ASP A 346 16.50 7.41 -29.78
N ASP A 347 15.47 8.25 -29.80
CA ASP A 347 14.06 7.88 -29.75
C ASP A 347 13.37 7.96 -31.12
N ALA A 348 14.12 8.34 -32.16
CA ALA A 348 13.70 8.37 -33.55
C ALA A 348 14.36 7.23 -34.32
N PHE A 349 13.57 6.52 -35.12
CA PHE A 349 14.12 5.52 -36.01
C PHE A 349 14.65 6.18 -37.29
N ASP A 350 15.91 5.93 -37.62
CA ASP A 350 16.54 6.30 -38.88
C ASP A 350 17.46 5.16 -39.35
N ALA A 351 17.00 4.42 -40.37
CA ALA A 351 17.75 3.31 -40.95
C ALA A 351 19.14 3.68 -41.52
N ALA A 352 19.42 4.97 -41.75
CA ALA A 352 20.72 5.41 -42.22
C ALA A 352 21.76 5.55 -41.09
N SER A 353 21.32 5.78 -39.84
CA SER A 353 22.20 5.96 -38.68
C SER A 353 22.08 4.84 -37.64
N ASP A 354 20.96 4.15 -37.60
CA ASP A 354 20.69 3.07 -36.65
C ASP A 354 21.34 1.76 -37.10
N THR A 355 21.63 0.89 -36.12
CA THR A 355 22.26 -0.41 -36.39
C THR A 355 21.21 -1.51 -36.39
N GLU A 356 21.10 -2.24 -37.49
CA GLU A 356 20.32 -3.47 -37.51
C GLU A 356 21.03 -4.58 -36.72
N LEU A 357 20.33 -5.15 -35.75
CA LEU A 357 20.83 -6.25 -34.92
C LEU A 357 20.52 -7.61 -35.53
N ALA A 358 19.30 -7.80 -36.04
CA ALA A 358 18.84 -9.06 -36.61
C ALA A 358 17.65 -8.87 -37.55
N ARG A 359 17.42 -9.85 -38.43
CA ARG A 359 16.31 -9.86 -39.39
C ARG A 359 15.72 -11.24 -39.59
N ILE A 360 14.43 -11.27 -39.91
CA ILE A 360 13.63 -12.45 -40.25
C ILE A 360 12.96 -12.18 -41.60
N ASP A 361 13.23 -13.05 -42.59
CA ASP A 361 12.50 -13.04 -43.85
C ASP A 361 11.17 -13.79 -43.67
N LEU A 362 10.08 -13.22 -44.18
CA LEU A 362 8.70 -13.72 -44.02
C LEU A 362 8.09 -14.02 -45.40
N ASP A 363 7.06 -14.88 -45.42
CA ASP A 363 6.26 -15.09 -46.63
C ASP A 363 5.09 -14.09 -46.64
N PRO A 364 5.07 -13.10 -47.55
CA PRO A 364 4.02 -12.08 -47.60
C PRO A 364 2.64 -12.63 -47.97
N GLN A 365 2.56 -13.87 -48.47
CA GLN A 365 1.30 -14.58 -48.75
C GLN A 365 0.83 -15.43 -47.56
N ALA A 366 1.67 -15.66 -46.55
CA ALA A 366 1.32 -16.30 -45.31
C ALA A 366 0.91 -15.27 -44.24
N GLY A 367 0.18 -15.70 -43.22
CA GLY A 367 -0.02 -14.89 -42.02
C GLY A 367 1.26 -14.76 -41.20
N LEU A 368 1.34 -13.76 -40.31
CA LEU A 368 2.47 -13.64 -39.39
C LEU A 368 2.58 -14.89 -38.50
N PRO A 369 3.81 -15.32 -38.14
CA PRO A 369 4.01 -16.35 -37.14
C PRO A 369 3.50 -15.85 -35.78
N ALA A 370 3.14 -16.79 -34.89
CA ALA A 370 2.67 -16.49 -33.54
C ALA A 370 3.72 -15.75 -32.69
N THR A 371 5.01 -15.93 -33.02
CA THR A 371 6.14 -15.24 -32.40
C THR A 371 7.19 -14.87 -33.45
N LEU A 372 7.90 -13.78 -33.19
CA LEU A 372 9.11 -13.36 -33.87
C LEU A 372 10.26 -13.40 -32.85
N SER A 373 11.20 -14.34 -33.00
CA SER A 373 12.39 -14.49 -32.14
C SER A 373 13.61 -13.91 -32.84
N PHE A 374 14.32 -13.04 -32.15
CA PHE A 374 15.63 -12.51 -32.55
C PHE A 374 16.65 -12.93 -31.49
N ASP A 375 17.64 -13.73 -31.86
CA ASP A 375 18.60 -14.34 -30.94
C ASP A 375 20.06 -14.21 -31.43
N GLY A 376 21.00 -14.78 -30.67
CA GLY A 376 22.40 -14.90 -31.07
C GLY A 376 23.25 -13.64 -30.81
N PHE A 377 22.73 -12.69 -30.03
CA PHE A 377 23.42 -11.48 -29.65
C PHE A 377 24.51 -11.76 -28.59
N THR A 378 25.72 -11.26 -28.81
CA THR A 378 26.86 -11.46 -27.89
C THR A 378 27.61 -10.18 -27.55
N GLU A 379 27.23 -9.05 -28.17
CA GLU A 379 27.89 -7.77 -27.94
C GLU A 379 27.33 -7.07 -26.71
N ALA A 380 28.22 -6.45 -25.92
CA ALA A 380 27.83 -5.68 -24.75
C ALA A 380 27.02 -4.45 -25.19
N LEU A 381 25.88 -4.25 -24.53
CA LEU A 381 25.09 -3.04 -24.65
C LEU A 381 25.93 -1.84 -24.16
N PRO A 382 25.84 -0.70 -24.84
CA PRO A 382 26.45 0.52 -24.36
C PRO A 382 25.91 0.92 -22.99
N ASN A 383 26.73 1.51 -22.13
CA ASN A 383 26.38 1.93 -20.76
C ASN A 383 25.35 3.09 -20.66
N GLN A 384 24.69 3.43 -21.77
CA GLN A 384 23.67 4.46 -21.85
C GLN A 384 22.38 3.82 -22.38
N ALA A 385 21.23 4.38 -22.03
CA ALA A 385 19.96 3.90 -22.55
C ALA A 385 19.95 3.86 -24.09
N ARG A 386 19.28 2.85 -24.64
CA ARG A 386 19.14 2.62 -26.08
C ARG A 386 17.70 2.30 -26.40
N THR A 387 17.27 2.61 -27.61
CA THR A 387 15.93 2.26 -28.09
C THR A 387 16.07 1.12 -29.09
N LEU A 388 15.42 0.00 -28.78
CA LEU A 388 15.24 -1.08 -29.73
C LEU A 388 14.00 -0.77 -30.59
N PHE A 389 14.15 -0.86 -31.90
CA PHE A 389 13.04 -0.70 -32.85
C PHE A 389 12.76 -2.03 -33.55
N LEU A 390 11.50 -2.47 -33.50
CA LEU A 390 11.00 -3.53 -34.37
C LEU A 390 10.41 -2.88 -35.62
N THR A 391 10.90 -3.30 -36.78
CA THR A 391 10.49 -2.76 -38.08
C THR A 391 9.98 -3.86 -39.00
N VAL A 392 9.19 -3.48 -40.01
CA VAL A 392 8.74 -4.38 -41.08
C VAL A 392 8.98 -3.81 -42.47
N THR A 393 9.15 -4.71 -43.44
CA THR A 393 9.08 -4.37 -44.87
C THR A 393 7.75 -4.84 -45.44
N LEU A 394 7.05 -3.96 -46.13
CA LEU A 394 5.70 -4.19 -46.62
C LEU A 394 5.66 -4.29 -48.14
N THR A 395 4.83 -5.21 -48.66
CA THR A 395 4.49 -5.24 -50.09
C THR A 395 3.54 -4.09 -50.43
N GLU A 396 3.38 -3.78 -51.72
CA GLU A 396 2.43 -2.75 -52.18
C GLU A 396 0.96 -3.09 -51.82
N GLN A 397 0.65 -4.37 -51.60
CA GLN A 397 -0.68 -4.87 -51.27
C GLN A 397 -0.90 -5.06 -49.76
N ALA A 398 0.06 -4.65 -48.91
CA ALA A 398 -0.04 -4.81 -47.47
C ALA A 398 -1.29 -4.11 -46.90
N ALA A 399 -1.95 -4.76 -45.95
CA ALA A 399 -3.18 -4.29 -45.34
C ALA A 399 -3.35 -4.86 -43.94
N GLY A 400 -4.16 -4.19 -43.10
CA GLY A 400 -4.50 -4.60 -41.73
C GLY A 400 -3.75 -3.81 -40.66
N GLY A 401 -4.08 -4.08 -39.40
CA GLY A 401 -3.39 -3.54 -38.22
C GLY A 401 -2.58 -4.62 -37.52
N ILE A 402 -1.46 -4.22 -36.91
CA ILE A 402 -0.56 -5.08 -36.15
C ILE A 402 -0.28 -4.38 -34.83
N THR A 403 -0.53 -5.06 -33.72
CA THR A 403 -0.01 -4.65 -32.41
C THR A 403 1.04 -5.65 -31.98
N MET A 404 2.19 -5.15 -31.52
CA MET A 404 3.30 -5.99 -31.09
C MET A 404 3.35 -6.02 -29.56
N PHE A 405 3.56 -7.21 -29.00
CA PHE A 405 3.74 -7.41 -27.56
C PHE A 405 5.04 -8.15 -27.28
N LEU A 406 5.70 -7.88 -26.15
CA LEU A 406 6.67 -8.82 -25.58
C LEU A 406 5.94 -10.09 -25.13
N ALA A 407 6.51 -11.25 -25.46
CA ALA A 407 5.85 -12.54 -25.22
C ALA A 407 5.63 -12.84 -23.73
N ASP A 408 6.60 -12.49 -22.86
CA ASP A 408 6.58 -12.68 -21.41
C ASP A 408 7.75 -11.91 -20.72
N ALA A 409 7.98 -12.14 -19.42
CA ALA A 409 9.05 -11.54 -18.62
C ALA A 409 10.49 -11.87 -19.11
N THR A 410 10.65 -12.98 -19.82
CA THR A 410 11.91 -13.48 -20.38
C THR A 410 12.08 -13.12 -21.86
N ALA A 411 11.06 -12.56 -22.49
CA ALA A 411 11.04 -12.16 -23.89
C ALA A 411 12.00 -11.02 -24.24
N LEU A 412 12.67 -10.43 -23.24
CA LEU A 412 13.88 -9.66 -23.41
C LEU A 412 14.95 -10.30 -22.52
N ALA A 413 15.65 -11.29 -23.04
CA ALA A 413 16.70 -11.96 -22.30
C ALA A 413 17.98 -11.12 -22.40
N LEU A 414 18.52 -10.78 -21.24
CA LEU A 414 19.89 -10.33 -21.06
C LEU A 414 20.61 -11.41 -20.26
N ASP A 415 21.89 -11.67 -20.50
CA ASP A 415 22.61 -12.71 -19.75
C ASP A 415 22.55 -12.42 -18.24
N GLY A 416 21.76 -13.23 -17.50
CA GLY A 416 21.47 -13.05 -16.08
C GLY A 416 20.61 -11.82 -15.72
N GLY A 417 19.84 -11.25 -16.64
CA GLY A 417 19.01 -10.05 -16.39
C GLY A 417 17.52 -10.34 -16.15
N GLN A 418 16.85 -9.47 -15.38
CA GLN A 418 15.39 -9.45 -15.22
C GLN A 418 14.85 -8.03 -15.46
N ILE A 419 13.69 -7.91 -16.11
CA ILE A 419 12.99 -6.63 -16.19
C ILE A 419 12.38 -6.33 -14.83
N VAL A 420 12.92 -5.32 -14.15
CA VAL A 420 12.51 -4.94 -12.79
C VAL A 420 11.46 -3.84 -12.82
N THR A 421 11.56 -2.92 -13.79
CA THR A 421 10.60 -1.82 -13.94
C THR A 421 10.18 -1.60 -15.38
N VAL A 422 8.94 -1.13 -15.54
CA VAL A 422 8.38 -0.62 -16.79
C VAL A 422 7.90 0.80 -16.55
N ASN A 423 8.44 1.76 -17.28
CA ASN A 423 8.26 3.20 -17.07
C ASN A 423 8.48 3.62 -15.60
N GLY A 424 9.43 2.98 -14.91
CA GLY A 424 9.72 3.24 -13.49
C GLY A 424 8.88 2.42 -12.50
N THR A 425 7.83 1.73 -12.95
CA THR A 425 6.97 0.90 -12.07
C THR A 425 7.48 -0.53 -11.95
N SER A 426 7.67 -1.01 -10.72
CA SER A 426 8.12 -2.39 -10.43
C SER A 426 7.14 -3.44 -10.97
N GLN A 427 7.67 -4.48 -11.63
CA GLN A 427 6.86 -5.55 -12.21
C GLN A 427 6.85 -6.77 -11.29
N GLN A 428 5.68 -7.09 -10.71
CA GLN A 428 5.46 -8.27 -9.85
C GLN A 428 4.84 -9.45 -10.62
N SER A 429 4.30 -9.19 -11.82
CA SER A 429 3.77 -10.18 -12.75
C SER A 429 3.81 -9.61 -14.17
N PHE A 430 4.20 -10.41 -15.17
CA PHE A 430 4.21 -9.98 -16.57
C PHE A 430 2.89 -10.38 -17.27
N SER A 431 2.04 -9.41 -17.55
CA SER A 431 1.08 -9.49 -18.65
C SER A 431 1.78 -9.14 -19.97
N ASN A 432 1.29 -9.63 -21.12
CA ASN A 432 1.83 -9.28 -22.44
C ASN A 432 2.00 -7.75 -22.57
N LEU A 433 3.24 -7.27 -22.65
CA LEU A 433 3.56 -5.85 -22.65
C LEU A 433 3.55 -5.32 -24.08
N ALA A 434 2.68 -4.38 -24.40
CA ALA A 434 2.63 -3.80 -25.74
C ALA A 434 3.89 -2.97 -26.05
N LEU A 435 4.48 -3.20 -27.22
CA LEU A 435 5.58 -2.42 -27.82
C LEU A 435 5.06 -1.24 -28.66
N SER A 436 3.74 -1.16 -28.82
CA SER A 436 3.01 -0.17 -29.62
C SER A 436 1.63 0.10 -29.02
N ALA A 437 1.16 1.35 -29.09
CA ALA A 437 -0.15 1.76 -28.59
C ALA A 437 -1.33 1.25 -29.40
N SER A 438 -2.46 1.07 -28.70
CA SER A 438 -3.75 1.61 -29.14
C SER A 438 -4.03 2.85 -28.28
N ASP A 439 -4.11 4.04 -28.89
CA ASP A 439 -4.36 5.39 -28.32
C ASP A 439 -4.25 5.63 -26.78
N ALA A 440 -3.31 6.53 -26.43
CA ALA A 440 -3.24 7.54 -25.33
C ALA A 440 -2.51 7.27 -23.96
N PRO A 441 -1.55 8.13 -23.52
CA PRO A 441 -0.72 8.04 -22.28
C PRO A 441 -1.15 8.97 -21.12
N LEU A 442 -0.51 8.93 -19.93
CA LEU A 442 -0.77 9.82 -18.76
C LEU A 442 0.49 10.29 -17.94
N PRO A 443 0.58 11.56 -17.44
CA PRO A 443 1.77 12.25 -16.87
C PRO A 443 1.77 12.68 -15.37
N VAL A 444 1.23 11.93 -14.40
CA VAL A 444 1.58 12.05 -12.95
C VAL A 444 1.68 10.67 -12.32
N GLU A 445 2.62 10.50 -11.39
CA GLU A 445 2.67 9.31 -10.54
C GLU A 445 1.72 9.47 -9.34
N LEU A 446 0.49 9.00 -9.54
CA LEU A 446 -0.56 9.01 -8.53
C LEU A 446 -0.28 7.90 -7.49
N ALA A 447 -0.05 8.29 -6.23
CA ALA A 447 0.16 7.35 -5.12
C ALA A 447 -1.12 6.62 -4.72
N GLY A 448 -2.28 7.23 -5.00
CA GLY A 448 -3.60 6.68 -4.74
C GLY A 448 -4.71 7.72 -4.92
N PHE A 449 -5.91 7.25 -5.25
CA PHE A 449 -7.14 8.03 -5.34
C PHE A 449 -8.27 7.25 -4.69
N GLU A 450 -8.84 7.81 -3.63
CA GLU A 450 -9.84 7.18 -2.79
C GLU A 450 -11.11 8.03 -2.70
N ALA A 451 -12.25 7.34 -2.54
CA ALA A 451 -13.54 7.94 -2.27
C ALA A 451 -14.18 7.23 -1.08
N GLN A 452 -14.61 8.03 -0.10
CA GLN A 452 -15.29 7.53 1.08
C GLN A 452 -16.60 8.29 1.27
N ARG A 453 -17.65 7.56 1.64
CA ARG A 453 -18.94 8.17 1.99
C ARG A 453 -18.79 9.01 3.25
N ALA A 454 -19.29 10.23 3.21
CA ALA A 454 -19.48 11.07 4.39
C ALA A 454 -20.99 11.21 4.64
N GLY A 455 -21.55 10.34 5.49
CA GLY A 455 -23.00 10.28 5.68
C GLY A 455 -23.76 9.73 4.46
N SER A 456 -25.03 10.14 4.29
CA SER A 456 -25.93 9.63 3.23
C SER A 456 -25.92 10.44 1.94
N GLU A 457 -25.42 11.69 1.99
CA GLU A 457 -25.57 12.68 0.91
C GLU A 457 -24.24 13.33 0.46
N SER A 458 -23.08 12.97 1.01
CA SER A 458 -21.79 13.44 0.49
C SER A 458 -20.75 12.34 0.31
N VAL A 459 -19.79 12.60 -0.57
CA VAL A 459 -18.61 11.75 -0.82
C VAL A 459 -17.36 12.61 -0.65
N THR A 460 -16.46 12.18 0.23
CA THR A 460 -15.11 12.76 0.34
C THR A 460 -14.16 12.01 -0.59
N LEU A 461 -13.47 12.76 -1.45
CA LEU A 461 -12.39 12.31 -2.31
C LEU A 461 -11.05 12.75 -1.71
N GLN A 462 -10.06 11.86 -1.73
CA GLN A 462 -8.69 12.14 -1.32
C GLN A 462 -7.72 11.49 -2.30
N TRP A 463 -6.67 12.22 -2.67
CA TRP A 463 -5.57 11.65 -3.45
C TRP A 463 -4.24 12.25 -3.04
N ARG A 464 -3.18 11.49 -3.34
CA ARG A 464 -1.80 11.88 -3.10
C ARG A 464 -0.97 11.65 -4.36
N THR A 465 -0.15 12.62 -4.71
CA THR A 465 0.88 12.49 -5.76
C THR A 465 2.21 12.17 -5.10
N LEU A 466 3.04 11.33 -5.74
CA LEU A 466 4.43 11.12 -5.30
C LEU A 466 5.35 12.18 -5.87
N SER A 467 5.09 12.57 -7.11
CA SER A 467 5.72 13.71 -7.80
C SER A 467 4.72 14.32 -8.78
N GLU A 468 4.95 15.58 -9.13
CA GLU A 468 4.22 16.32 -10.15
C GLU A 468 5.23 16.96 -11.10
N THR A 469 5.00 16.84 -12.40
CA THR A 469 5.83 17.50 -13.42
C THR A 469 4.94 18.38 -14.26
N ASN A 470 5.20 19.68 -14.25
CA ASN A 470 4.44 20.67 -15.01
C ASN A 470 2.93 20.61 -14.74
N ASN A 471 2.47 20.11 -13.58
CA ASN A 471 1.06 19.92 -13.30
C ASN A 471 0.37 21.27 -13.06
N ALA A 472 -0.57 21.65 -13.93
CA ALA A 472 -1.38 22.84 -13.74
C ALA A 472 -2.51 22.59 -12.73
N GLY A 473 -3.06 21.38 -12.69
CA GLY A 473 -4.06 21.01 -11.68
C GLY A 473 -4.89 19.79 -12.03
N PHE A 474 -5.90 19.58 -11.20
CA PHE A 474 -6.82 18.45 -11.29
C PHE A 474 -8.26 18.95 -11.42
N GLU A 475 -8.97 18.40 -12.38
CA GLU A 475 -10.42 18.43 -12.43
C GLU A 475 -11.00 17.15 -11.82
N VAL A 476 -11.92 17.30 -10.87
CA VAL A 476 -12.71 16.17 -10.38
C VAL A 476 -13.88 15.99 -11.33
N GLN A 477 -13.96 14.81 -11.96
CA GLN A 477 -15.06 14.44 -12.83
C GLN A 477 -15.96 13.40 -12.18
N ARG A 478 -17.26 13.54 -12.39
CA ARG A 478 -18.30 12.66 -11.88
C ARG A 478 -19.17 12.10 -13.00
N ALA A 479 -19.45 10.81 -12.94
CA ALA A 479 -20.50 10.16 -13.72
C ALA A 479 -21.51 9.49 -12.78
N THR A 480 -22.79 9.51 -13.15
CA THR A 480 -23.88 8.95 -12.34
C THR A 480 -24.65 7.88 -13.09
N ALA A 481 -24.99 6.79 -12.39
CA ALA A 481 -25.85 5.74 -12.91
C ALA A 481 -27.02 5.47 -11.95
N SER A 482 -28.22 5.27 -12.51
CA SER A 482 -29.41 4.83 -11.80
C SER A 482 -29.37 3.30 -11.59
N ALA A 483 -30.14 2.76 -10.64
CA ALA A 483 -30.20 1.31 -10.38
C ALA A 483 -30.62 0.42 -11.58
N ASP A 484 -31.16 0.99 -12.66
CA ASP A 484 -31.50 0.25 -13.90
C ASP A 484 -30.34 0.15 -14.91
N GLY A 485 -29.17 0.73 -14.59
CA GLY A 485 -27.99 0.71 -15.45
C GLY A 485 -28.03 1.70 -16.63
N SER A 486 -29.05 2.55 -16.73
CA SER A 486 -29.06 3.62 -17.73
C SER A 486 -28.11 4.75 -17.31
N ALA A 487 -27.14 5.08 -18.17
CA ALA A 487 -26.37 6.32 -18.06
C ALA A 487 -27.33 7.50 -18.27
N ASN A 488 -27.43 8.41 -17.29
CA ASN A 488 -28.26 9.60 -17.45
C ASN A 488 -27.52 10.61 -18.33
N GLY A 489 -27.96 10.77 -19.59
CA GLY A 489 -27.67 11.97 -20.38
C GLY A 489 -28.20 13.23 -19.68
N PRO A 490 -27.72 14.44 -20.03
CA PRO A 490 -27.91 15.63 -19.22
C PRO A 490 -29.39 15.94 -19.02
N ALA A 491 -29.87 15.78 -17.79
CA ALA A 491 -31.16 16.30 -17.37
C ALA A 491 -31.01 17.81 -17.21
N ASN A 492 -31.78 18.53 -18.00
CA ASN A 492 -31.82 19.99 -18.10
C ASN A 492 -32.16 20.61 -16.72
N ALA A 493 -31.16 21.06 -15.97
CA ALA A 493 -31.34 21.88 -14.77
C ALA A 493 -30.58 23.19 -14.97
N SER A 494 -31.32 24.22 -15.37
CA SER A 494 -30.85 25.60 -15.41
C SER A 494 -30.53 26.08 -14.00
N VAL A 495 -29.24 26.09 -13.66
CA VAL A 495 -28.70 26.87 -12.55
C VAL A 495 -27.63 27.79 -13.15
N GLU A 496 -27.95 29.09 -13.19
CA GLU A 496 -26.98 30.13 -13.50
C GLU A 496 -25.94 30.20 -12.37
N THR A 497 -24.81 29.55 -12.58
CA THR A 497 -23.53 29.94 -11.98
C THR A 497 -22.47 29.92 -13.07
N SER A 498 -21.80 31.05 -13.21
CA SER A 498 -20.82 31.35 -14.24
C SER A 498 -19.73 30.29 -14.35
N GLN A 499 -19.44 29.89 -15.59
CA GLN A 499 -18.42 28.92 -16.05
C GLN A 499 -18.82 27.43 -15.92
N VAL A 500 -19.78 27.01 -16.74
CA VAL A 500 -20.06 25.58 -16.99
C VAL A 500 -19.42 25.20 -18.32
N GLU A 501 -18.34 24.43 -18.27
CA GLU A 501 -17.84 23.70 -19.44
C GLU A 501 -18.85 22.63 -19.84
N THR A 502 -19.05 22.44 -21.15
CA THR A 502 -19.99 21.46 -21.71
C THR A 502 -19.61 20.04 -21.27
N PRO A 503 -20.57 19.15 -20.92
CA PRO A 503 -20.29 17.76 -20.55
C PRO A 503 -19.41 17.06 -21.60
N HIS A 504 -18.33 16.43 -21.16
CA HIS A 504 -17.42 15.72 -22.05
C HIS A 504 -17.94 14.30 -22.30
N TRP A 505 -18.23 13.98 -23.56
CA TRP A 505 -18.63 12.64 -23.99
C TRP A 505 -17.38 11.81 -24.29
N ASP A 506 -17.15 10.78 -23.49
CA ASP A 506 -16.05 9.84 -23.70
C ASP A 506 -16.45 8.77 -24.73
N VAL A 507 -15.92 8.88 -25.94
CA VAL A 507 -16.25 8.00 -27.08
C VAL A 507 -15.77 6.56 -26.86
N SER A 508 -14.81 6.34 -25.96
CA SER A 508 -14.23 5.01 -25.69
C SER A 508 -15.07 4.17 -24.72
N THR A 509 -15.81 4.81 -23.81
CA THR A 509 -16.59 4.15 -22.75
C THR A 509 -18.10 4.37 -22.86
N GLY A 510 -18.55 5.37 -23.64
CA GLY A 510 -19.97 5.71 -23.76
C GLY A 510 -20.57 6.35 -22.50
N GLU A 511 -19.72 6.85 -21.59
CA GLU A 511 -20.12 7.48 -20.33
C GLU A 511 -20.04 9.02 -20.43
N SER A 512 -21.01 9.71 -19.81
CA SER A 512 -21.02 11.18 -19.70
C SER A 512 -20.42 11.62 -18.38
N TRP A 513 -19.31 12.35 -18.44
CA TRP A 513 -18.60 12.87 -17.28
C TRP A 513 -18.85 14.37 -17.12
N GLN A 514 -19.19 14.79 -15.90
CA GLN A 514 -19.33 16.18 -15.52
C GLN A 514 -18.14 16.60 -14.65
N THR A 515 -17.42 17.66 -15.03
CA THR A 515 -16.46 18.31 -14.14
C THR A 515 -17.22 19.01 -13.01
N ILE A 516 -16.90 18.67 -11.76
CA ILE A 516 -17.56 19.19 -10.55
C ILE A 516 -16.63 20.02 -9.66
N ALA A 517 -15.32 19.95 -9.88
CA ALA A 517 -14.34 20.80 -9.20
C ALA A 517 -13.06 20.93 -10.02
N HIS A 518 -12.33 22.03 -9.77
CA HIS A 518 -10.97 22.24 -10.22
C HIS A 518 -10.09 22.56 -9.00
N LEU A 519 -8.93 21.93 -8.90
CA LEU A 519 -7.94 22.15 -7.86
C LEU A 519 -6.59 22.43 -8.52
N GLU A 520 -5.95 23.53 -8.13
CA GLU A 520 -4.62 23.89 -8.61
C GLU A 520 -3.59 22.83 -8.19
N GLY A 521 -2.69 22.48 -9.11
CA GLY A 521 -1.56 21.60 -8.85
C GLY A 521 -0.40 22.31 -8.17
N ALA A 522 0.63 21.57 -7.77
CA ALA A 522 1.85 22.13 -7.21
C ALA A 522 2.90 22.48 -8.28
N GLY A 523 2.56 22.36 -9.57
CA GLY A 523 3.50 22.59 -10.68
C GLY A 523 4.48 21.43 -10.83
N THR A 524 5.77 21.74 -10.74
CA THR A 524 6.84 20.72 -10.76
C THR A 524 7.41 20.54 -9.37
N THR A 525 7.16 19.38 -8.76
CA THR A 525 7.65 19.03 -7.43
C THR A 525 7.90 17.53 -7.30
N ASN A 526 8.95 17.18 -6.56
CA ASN A 526 9.23 15.78 -6.15
C ASN A 526 8.80 15.53 -4.69
N GLU A 527 8.24 16.54 -4.02
CA GLU A 527 7.65 16.39 -2.69
C GLU A 527 6.20 15.91 -2.82
N PRO A 528 5.80 14.85 -2.11
CA PRO A 528 4.44 14.34 -2.21
C PRO A 528 3.38 15.39 -1.82
N GLN A 529 2.35 15.56 -2.64
CA GLN A 529 1.25 16.48 -2.36
C GLN A 529 -0.02 15.71 -2.02
N SER A 530 -0.84 16.26 -1.13
CA SER A 530 -2.11 15.65 -0.72
C SER A 530 -3.25 16.62 -0.98
N TYR A 531 -4.30 16.11 -1.62
CA TYR A 531 -5.47 16.87 -2.02
C TYR A 531 -6.74 16.24 -1.46
N ARG A 532 -7.76 17.07 -1.25
CA ARG A 532 -9.06 16.64 -0.74
C ARG A 532 -10.18 17.45 -1.37
N PHE A 533 -11.26 16.78 -1.74
CA PHE A 533 -12.50 17.40 -2.21
C PHE A 533 -13.71 16.71 -1.58
N GLU A 534 -14.79 17.44 -1.33
CA GLU A 534 -16.06 16.87 -0.84
C GLU A 534 -17.20 17.21 -1.82
N ASP A 535 -17.74 16.18 -2.45
CA ASP A 535 -18.94 16.30 -3.28
C ASP A 535 -20.19 16.25 -2.39
N THR A 536 -20.86 17.40 -2.26
CA THR A 536 -22.08 17.58 -1.45
C THR A 536 -23.35 17.73 -2.30
N ASP A 537 -23.23 17.70 -3.63
CA ASP A 537 -24.34 17.92 -4.57
C ASP A 537 -24.62 16.65 -5.38
N LEU A 538 -24.88 15.54 -4.67
CA LEU A 538 -25.16 14.24 -5.27
C LEU A 538 -26.59 14.20 -5.82
N PRO A 539 -26.80 13.81 -7.10
CA PRO A 539 -28.15 13.54 -7.60
C PRO A 539 -28.80 12.42 -6.78
N TYR A 540 -30.00 12.68 -6.22
CA TYR A 540 -30.64 11.75 -5.31
C TYR A 540 -30.87 10.37 -5.93
N ALA A 541 -31.32 10.32 -7.18
CA ALA A 541 -31.63 9.08 -7.90
C ALA A 541 -30.38 8.28 -8.35
N ALA A 542 -29.17 8.81 -8.17
CA ALA A 542 -27.95 8.09 -8.53
C ALA A 542 -27.62 7.07 -7.43
N ASP A 543 -27.85 5.78 -7.68
CA ASP A 543 -27.48 4.72 -6.73
C ASP A 543 -26.00 4.34 -6.81
N ARG A 544 -25.33 4.71 -7.91
CA ARG A 544 -23.88 4.61 -8.04
C ARG A 544 -23.35 5.93 -8.59
N VAL A 545 -22.31 6.42 -7.94
CA VAL A 545 -21.56 7.58 -8.39
C VAL A 545 -20.14 7.15 -8.68
N ARG A 546 -19.62 7.54 -9.84
CA ARG A 546 -18.24 7.27 -10.26
C ARG A 546 -17.47 8.57 -10.28
N TYR A 547 -16.22 8.53 -9.84
CA TYR A 547 -15.31 9.66 -9.88
C TYR A 547 -14.04 9.30 -10.61
N ARG A 548 -13.47 10.25 -11.34
CA ARG A 548 -12.12 10.19 -11.88
C ARG A 548 -11.46 11.56 -11.76
N LEU A 549 -10.14 11.60 -11.68
CA LEU A 549 -9.37 12.83 -11.79
C LEU A 549 -9.01 13.04 -13.26
N ARG A 550 -9.21 14.25 -13.77
CA ARG A 550 -8.60 14.72 -15.02
C ARG A 550 -7.47 15.67 -14.65
N GLN A 551 -6.24 15.21 -14.74
CA GLN A 551 -5.06 16.05 -14.57
C GLN A 551 -4.82 16.87 -15.84
N ILE A 552 -4.37 18.10 -15.67
CA ILE A 552 -4.02 19.02 -16.74
C ILE A 552 -2.63 19.56 -16.46
N ASP A 553 -1.72 19.43 -17.42
CA ASP A 553 -0.38 20.02 -17.35
C ASP A 553 -0.40 21.47 -17.84
N THR A 554 0.65 22.23 -17.54
CA THR A 554 0.82 23.65 -17.91
C THR A 554 0.89 23.88 -19.42
N ASP A 555 1.15 22.85 -20.21
CA ASP A 555 1.08 22.89 -21.68
C ASP A 555 -0.30 22.51 -22.24
N GLY A 556 -1.25 22.15 -21.37
CA GLY A 556 -2.60 21.72 -21.72
C GLY A 556 -2.74 20.23 -22.00
N THR A 557 -1.69 19.42 -21.80
CA THR A 557 -1.79 17.96 -21.89
C THR A 557 -2.68 17.43 -20.78
N GLU A 558 -3.50 16.44 -21.10
CA GLU A 558 -4.52 15.93 -20.18
C GLU A 558 -4.33 14.46 -19.88
N SER A 559 -4.80 14.08 -18.69
CA SER A 559 -4.67 12.73 -18.18
C SER A 559 -5.83 12.35 -17.27
N PHE A 560 -6.26 11.08 -17.27
CA PHE A 560 -7.35 10.59 -16.45
C PHE A 560 -6.90 9.48 -15.49
N SER A 561 -7.26 9.57 -14.22
CA SER A 561 -7.13 8.43 -13.31
C SER A 561 -8.09 7.30 -13.70
N GLU A 562 -7.80 6.09 -13.22
CA GLU A 562 -8.83 5.04 -13.17
C GLU A 562 -10.06 5.54 -12.38
N PRO A 563 -11.29 5.24 -12.84
CA PRO A 563 -12.49 5.69 -12.18
C PRO A 563 -12.83 4.84 -10.95
N ILE A 564 -13.08 5.48 -9.82
CA ILE A 564 -13.54 4.83 -8.60
C ILE A 564 -15.05 4.92 -8.47
N THR A 565 -15.69 3.86 -7.96
CA THR A 565 -17.15 3.78 -7.85
C THR A 565 -17.59 3.73 -6.40
N VAL A 566 -18.56 4.58 -6.07
CA VAL A 566 -19.18 4.69 -4.74
C VAL A 566 -20.65 4.27 -4.83
N ALA A 567 -20.96 3.07 -4.32
CA ALA A 567 -22.32 2.51 -4.33
C ALA A 567 -23.16 3.03 -3.15
N ARG A 568 -24.28 3.71 -3.42
CA ARG A 568 -25.24 4.24 -2.44
C ARG A 568 -26.27 3.16 -2.15
N GLU A 569 -25.97 2.28 -1.22
CA GLU A 569 -26.90 1.20 -0.87
C GLU A 569 -28.19 1.76 -0.24
N VAL A 570 -29.30 1.10 -0.54
CA VAL A 570 -30.61 1.33 0.08
C VAL A 570 -30.94 0.10 0.90
N THR A 571 -31.09 0.25 2.21
CA THR A 571 -31.24 -0.88 3.14
C THR A 571 -32.69 -1.12 3.57
N ALA A 572 -33.57 -0.13 3.36
CA ALA A 572 -35.00 -0.22 3.69
C ALA A 572 -35.82 0.67 2.74
N ALA A 573 -37.11 0.35 2.62
CA ALA A 573 -38.03 1.21 1.89
C ALA A 573 -38.32 2.48 2.72
N GLU A 574 -38.28 3.64 2.08
CA GLU A 574 -38.52 4.93 2.76
C GLU A 574 -39.18 5.97 1.84
N LEU A 575 -39.97 6.86 2.44
CA LEU A 575 -40.52 8.06 1.80
C LEU A 575 -39.95 9.29 2.51
N LEU A 576 -39.20 10.11 1.78
CA LEU A 576 -38.61 11.33 2.32
C LEU A 576 -39.62 12.50 2.35
N PRO A 577 -39.39 13.50 3.21
CA PRO A 577 -40.21 14.71 3.23
C PRO A 577 -40.27 15.37 1.84
N THR A 578 -41.49 15.63 1.37
CA THR A 578 -41.73 16.35 0.11
C THR A 578 -41.20 17.78 0.23
N TYR A 579 -40.52 18.28 -0.80
CA TYR A 579 -39.96 19.64 -0.79
C TYR A 579 -40.25 20.39 -2.12
N PRO A 580 -40.48 21.72 -2.08
CA PRO A 580 -40.63 22.53 -0.88
C PRO A 580 -41.93 22.20 -0.13
N ASN A 581 -41.91 22.35 1.19
CA ASN A 581 -43.10 22.22 2.04
C ASN A 581 -43.05 23.32 3.11
N PRO A 582 -43.96 24.32 3.09
CA PRO A 582 -45.16 24.41 2.26
C PRO A 582 -44.89 24.60 0.76
N ALA A 583 -45.66 23.91 -0.09
CA ALA A 583 -45.59 23.98 -1.55
C ALA A 583 -46.51 25.08 -2.11
N ARG A 584 -45.98 25.91 -3.02
CA ARG A 584 -46.75 26.94 -3.76
C ARG A 584 -46.98 26.61 -5.23
N GLY A 585 -46.28 25.60 -5.73
CA GLY A 585 -46.26 25.10 -7.09
C GLY A 585 -45.67 23.69 -7.07
N PRO A 586 -45.06 23.19 -8.16
CA PRO A 586 -44.49 21.84 -8.20
C PRO A 586 -43.59 21.53 -7.01
N ALA A 587 -43.76 20.34 -6.44
CA ALA A 587 -42.97 19.81 -5.34
C ALA A 587 -42.37 18.45 -5.71
N THR A 588 -41.22 18.11 -5.13
CA THR A 588 -40.52 16.86 -5.39
C THR A 588 -40.80 15.85 -4.28
N VAL A 589 -41.20 14.65 -4.68
CA VAL A 589 -41.32 13.47 -3.81
C VAL A 589 -40.10 12.58 -4.05
N ARG A 590 -39.40 12.21 -2.97
CA ARG A 590 -38.24 11.31 -3.00
C ARG A 590 -38.53 10.06 -2.20
N PHE A 591 -38.17 8.90 -2.73
CA PHE A 591 -38.35 7.61 -2.07
C PHE A 591 -37.24 6.66 -2.46
N ALA A 592 -37.03 5.62 -1.66
CA ALA A 592 -36.09 4.57 -1.98
C ALA A 592 -36.66 3.19 -1.65
N THR A 593 -36.25 2.16 -2.41
CA THR A 593 -36.58 0.76 -2.14
C THR A 593 -35.34 -0.13 -2.27
N PRO A 594 -35.10 -1.09 -1.35
CA PRO A 594 -33.89 -1.91 -1.36
C PRO A 594 -33.87 -2.92 -2.51
N GLU A 595 -35.04 -3.42 -2.90
CA GLU A 595 -35.22 -4.34 -4.00
C GLU A 595 -36.34 -3.86 -4.92
N ARG A 596 -36.35 -4.39 -6.14
CA ARG A 596 -37.32 -4.07 -7.17
C ARG A 596 -38.71 -4.57 -6.76
N GLN A 597 -39.62 -3.65 -6.46
CA GLN A 597 -40.99 -3.95 -6.02
C GLN A 597 -41.99 -2.93 -6.55
N ASP A 598 -43.28 -3.25 -6.46
CA ASP A 598 -44.35 -2.33 -6.83
C ASP A 598 -44.46 -1.20 -5.80
N VAL A 599 -44.39 0.04 -6.29
CA VAL A 599 -44.47 1.26 -5.49
C VAL A 599 -45.62 2.11 -5.98
N ARG A 600 -46.55 2.39 -5.07
CA ARG A 600 -47.65 3.33 -5.30
C ARG A 600 -47.57 4.51 -4.34
N ILE A 601 -47.43 5.71 -4.88
CA ILE A 601 -47.48 6.96 -4.12
C ILE A 601 -48.70 7.76 -4.56
N ALA A 602 -49.54 8.17 -3.62
CA ALA A 602 -50.74 8.95 -3.90
C ALA A 602 -50.93 10.10 -2.90
N LEU A 603 -51.54 11.18 -3.36
CA LEU A 603 -51.90 12.35 -2.57
C LEU A 603 -53.35 12.21 -2.06
N TYR A 604 -53.57 12.50 -0.78
CA TYR A 604 -54.88 12.44 -0.12
C TYR A 604 -55.23 13.78 0.53
N ASP A 605 -56.52 14.12 0.54
CA ASP A 605 -57.03 15.27 1.30
C ASP A 605 -57.26 14.94 2.79
N LEU A 606 -57.66 15.94 3.58
CA LEU A 606 -57.97 15.79 5.02
C LEU A 606 -59.09 14.78 5.32
N LEU A 607 -59.95 14.46 4.35
CA LEU A 607 -61.03 13.49 4.49
C LEU A 607 -60.58 12.07 4.06
N GLY A 608 -59.31 11.89 3.71
CA GLY A 608 -58.76 10.62 3.24
C GLY A 608 -59.14 10.25 1.81
N ARG A 609 -59.69 11.20 1.03
CA ARG A 609 -60.01 10.97 -0.38
C ARG A 609 -58.74 11.12 -1.21
N ARG A 610 -58.47 10.16 -2.10
CA ARG A 610 -57.34 10.22 -3.03
C ARG A 610 -57.58 11.34 -4.03
N VAL A 611 -56.71 12.33 -4.04
CA VAL A 611 -56.72 13.49 -4.94
C VAL A 611 -56.07 13.12 -6.27
N GLN A 612 -54.87 12.52 -6.23
CA GLN A 612 -54.13 12.08 -7.41
C GLN A 612 -53.15 10.95 -7.07
N THR A 613 -52.79 10.15 -8.08
CA THR A 613 -51.68 9.19 -8.00
C THR A 613 -50.43 9.87 -8.54
N VAL A 614 -49.33 9.84 -7.78
CA VAL A 614 -48.05 10.48 -8.09
C VAL A 614 -47.09 9.49 -8.74
N VAL A 615 -47.03 8.27 -8.20
CA VAL A 615 -46.19 7.18 -8.70
C VAL A 615 -47.01 5.89 -8.68
N ASP A 616 -46.91 5.10 -9.75
CA ASP A 616 -47.45 3.75 -9.85
C ASP A 616 -46.52 2.94 -10.78
N THR A 617 -45.44 2.42 -10.22
CA THR A 617 -44.37 1.79 -10.99
C THR A 617 -43.69 0.67 -10.21
N ASN A 618 -42.88 -0.12 -10.90
CA ASN A 618 -42.02 -1.13 -10.32
C ASN A 618 -40.58 -0.59 -10.23
N ALA A 619 -40.11 -0.27 -9.03
CA ALA A 619 -38.87 0.48 -8.79
C ALA A 619 -37.95 -0.18 -7.75
N ALA A 620 -36.64 0.03 -7.93
CA ALA A 620 -35.56 -0.31 -7.00
C ALA A 620 -34.64 0.91 -6.87
N GLY A 621 -33.93 1.02 -5.75
CA GLY A 621 -32.98 2.10 -5.51
C GLY A 621 -33.68 3.42 -5.16
N ARG A 622 -32.95 4.53 -5.29
CA ARG A 622 -33.48 5.88 -5.05
C ARG A 622 -34.22 6.40 -6.29
N THR A 623 -35.36 7.04 -6.07
CA THR A 623 -36.17 7.60 -7.15
C THR A 623 -36.81 8.92 -6.71
N GLU A 624 -37.00 9.82 -7.67
CA GLU A 624 -37.72 11.07 -7.47
C GLU A 624 -38.86 11.23 -8.48
N ALA A 625 -39.93 11.90 -8.06
CA ALA A 625 -41.09 12.20 -8.88
C ALA A 625 -41.58 13.62 -8.61
N GLN A 626 -42.04 14.30 -9.68
CA GLN A 626 -42.66 15.61 -9.58
C GLN A 626 -44.13 15.49 -9.19
N LEU A 627 -44.55 16.32 -8.24
CA LEU A 627 -45.90 16.46 -7.75
C LEU A 627 -46.39 17.87 -8.03
N ASP A 628 -47.24 18.03 -9.04
CA ASP A 628 -47.91 19.31 -9.30
C ASP A 628 -49.06 19.54 -8.31
N VAL A 629 -49.03 20.68 -7.63
CA VAL A 629 -50.06 21.12 -6.68
C VAL A 629 -50.69 22.45 -7.07
N SER A 630 -50.38 22.99 -8.26
CA SER A 630 -50.78 24.33 -8.69
C SER A 630 -52.30 24.52 -8.75
N ASP A 631 -53.04 23.44 -9.03
CA ASP A 631 -54.50 23.41 -9.11
C ASP A 631 -55.18 23.01 -7.79
N LEU A 632 -54.41 22.75 -6.73
CA LEU A 632 -54.95 22.38 -5.43
C LEU A 632 -55.29 23.62 -4.60
N ALA A 633 -56.36 23.52 -3.80
CA ALA A 633 -56.70 24.57 -2.84
C ALA A 633 -55.67 24.60 -1.70
N SER A 634 -55.39 25.79 -1.15
CA SER A 634 -54.55 25.93 0.04
C SER A 634 -55.08 25.07 1.19
N GLY A 635 -54.21 24.29 1.83
CA GLY A 635 -54.62 23.34 2.86
C GLY A 635 -53.58 22.25 3.13
N THR A 636 -53.93 21.32 4.02
CA THR A 636 -53.08 20.17 4.36
C THR A 636 -53.49 18.96 3.54
N TYR A 637 -52.49 18.28 2.99
CA TYR A 637 -52.61 17.04 2.23
C TYR A 637 -51.63 16.00 2.79
N PHE A 638 -51.84 14.74 2.43
CA PHE A 638 -50.99 13.63 2.82
C PHE A 638 -50.48 12.88 1.60
N VAL A 639 -49.15 12.81 1.44
CA VAL A 639 -48.48 11.98 0.44
C VAL A 639 -48.23 10.62 1.08
N ARG A 640 -48.83 9.56 0.55
CA ARG A 640 -48.71 8.21 1.09
C ARG A 640 -48.07 7.28 0.08
N MET A 641 -46.98 6.63 0.48
CA MET A 641 -46.33 5.53 -0.23
C MET A 641 -46.85 4.19 0.29
N GLN A 642 -47.09 3.25 -0.62
CA GLN A 642 -47.46 1.88 -0.33
C GLN A 642 -46.62 0.94 -1.21
N THR A 643 -46.02 -0.07 -0.59
CA THR A 643 -45.40 -1.24 -1.23
C THR A 643 -45.97 -2.53 -0.61
N ASP A 644 -45.49 -3.69 -1.03
CA ASP A 644 -45.98 -5.01 -0.57
C ASP A 644 -45.88 -5.22 0.95
N GLY A 645 -44.97 -4.53 1.64
CA GLY A 645 -44.75 -4.66 3.09
C GLY A 645 -44.55 -3.36 3.85
N PHE A 646 -44.60 -2.21 3.19
CA PHE A 646 -44.30 -0.90 3.79
C PHE A 646 -45.38 0.12 3.43
N THR A 647 -45.74 0.96 4.40
CA THR A 647 -46.59 2.13 4.17
C THR A 647 -46.05 3.28 5.00
N ASP A 648 -45.76 4.40 4.34
CA ASP A 648 -45.36 5.63 4.99
C ASP A 648 -46.17 6.82 4.46
N THR A 649 -46.39 7.82 5.31
CA THR A 649 -47.23 8.98 5.00
C THR A 649 -46.56 10.27 5.47
N GLN A 650 -46.29 11.17 4.52
CA GLN A 650 -45.73 12.48 4.75
C GLN A 650 -46.81 13.57 4.62
N ARG A 651 -46.76 14.58 5.49
CA ARG A 651 -47.67 15.74 5.43
C ARG A 651 -47.15 16.78 4.45
N LEU A 652 -48.00 17.23 3.54
CA LEU A 652 -47.73 18.33 2.61
C LEU A 652 -48.68 19.50 2.88
N THR A 653 -48.14 20.71 3.04
CA THR A 653 -48.94 21.93 3.15
C THR A 653 -48.91 22.64 1.80
N VAL A 654 -50.07 22.92 1.21
CA VAL A 654 -50.18 23.70 -0.04
C VAL A 654 -50.61 25.11 0.30
N VAL A 655 -49.93 26.11 -0.26
CA VAL A 655 -50.21 27.52 -0.07
C VAL A 655 -50.23 28.20 -1.43
N ARG A 656 -51.39 28.71 -1.84
CA ARG A 656 -51.51 29.53 -3.04
C ARG A 656 -50.94 30.94 -2.86
#